data_AF-A0A5M9MSZ6-F1
#
_entry.id   AF-A0A5M9MSZ6-F1
#
_cell.length_a   1.000
_cell.length_b   1.000
_cell.length_c   1.000
_cell.angle_alpha   90.00
_cell.angle_beta   90.00
_cell.angle_gamma   90.00
#
_symmetry.space_group_name_H-M   'P 1'
#
loop_
_entity.id
_entity.type
_entity.pdbx_description
1 polymer ?
#
loop_
_entity_poly.entity_id
_entity_poly.type
_entity_poly.pdbx_seq_one_letter_code
_entity_poly.pdbx_strand_id
1 'polypeptide(L)'
;MTQAETAQARAKRVPMNDSSRALIDRSIKSREENAWLKSLDLCDDELSDMRNIQNTYKVQLDDFPDVGYGFRIWLLWDYDRIWGIFDLGYTKGLFLIDPGPRMSECDDDGQVLPFVWRGIRKAAPDYLLCNEDIMKGEIRINPRESTLEGFFQFMAGNGNASSAGRCAFHGKRHFGPAVVPYCLEDVVEEWNGYSPLAREESVRQKLSPSDLVADLHRGDGETSVKEGIQSTLEEIKATGTFMTSGNHDTAIIPGLHISNVGSIRLPISAEDAREMIQSCHMSPYGKGTETLVNESVRKSWQLDANQFSLQNPKWHTLVRVSVDKAVTGLGLQANPLEGAFFLPHQDSEKVDGMFGTLVISLPSKHEGGDVIASHKDERLTFETAPNSEFGFSWAAWYADVTHEVKPVTSGYRIVLVYNLIHRPSAALLQFRGNKTERLTHLLKSWARAAEEPGQYLDGWDDDFNSACPPALVYILEHQYTQAELNFARLKGVDQPRFAELQNACERTGFDIFLANIEKMKTGGVNEDGYYGGYYGHGCYHSDGPHSIVDLVESTLELSHVVNAKGDIVGKDISFPENMLIPEDVFDRDPDDEDFEGFTGNEGASATHFYRETGALIMPKRFHFLFVLEKLKHGQGNAEQFLEDSRRVVREQPNDKGARQRLLQICRMLTLEGRLYVATECADSVMQIAFELADMELFGRSMVLLGGEFSSSQITQIAKTIFQIGLHVIRPSLNKVFARKGHYSYNNESFFRRMNLLSQLAKEYHLLCEEQSQKPSAEVIEWQDNTFNNILSTELRGSESDGHDLAKALSNYPVMGSFSRTAAFLETNLSNTAFVLSFITAAHDYSLTGNLDKSEVGAVLERLLPIIVQSFKIENTTSLRPAETPFALSSYCAYPKTTSRISSNTVIKLIQLADATNANVTGVMDTLVEYAANVKGSEIESTFHKFLFPVANGISKHIGTTKRPFTTSEQRFITVLLTSYVTDYVKNAPSPPPDWKVRTTIHCSCADCDSLRTFINDLHAKTKDFPMAEKRRKHLDQQIDKSYFTTSTIKLRSPYILRVEKTKARLVSNFIGWIKRAQAAQSELKRLSETAPLKEILGDNYNSIVEHKNLQIPNNVSPSLGELTNQNVRNTVQSTVSRKRPFGY
;
A
#
# COMPACT_ATOMS: atom_id res chain seq x y z
N MET A 1 -2.65 4.71 100.71
CA MET A 1 -1.50 5.49 100.20
C MET A 1 -1.51 5.39 98.69
N THR A 2 -1.53 6.45 97.89
CA THR A 2 -1.72 7.88 98.14
C THR A 2 -1.79 8.51 96.75
N GLN A 3 -2.59 9.56 96.62
CA GLN A 3 -2.53 10.52 95.52
C GLN A 3 -1.13 11.15 95.44
N ALA A 4 -0.15 10.51 94.80
CA ALA A 4 1.16 11.14 94.53
C ALA A 4 2.08 10.38 93.55
N GLU A 5 1.59 9.59 92.56
CA GLU A 5 2.56 8.92 91.67
C GLU A 5 2.10 8.53 90.26
N THR A 6 1.28 9.35 89.61
CA THR A 6 1.30 9.37 88.12
C THR A 6 1.04 10.76 87.56
N ALA A 7 1.65 11.77 88.17
CA ALA A 7 1.84 13.07 87.58
C ALA A 7 3.05 13.05 86.62
N GLN A 8 2.97 12.28 85.51
CA GLN A 8 3.86 12.47 84.35
C GLN A 8 3.39 11.78 83.05
N ALA A 9 2.10 11.80 82.72
CA ALA A 9 1.66 11.61 81.33
C ALA A 9 0.24 12.13 81.06
N ARG A 10 0.10 13.00 80.04
CA ARG A 10 -1.12 13.48 79.38
C ARG A 10 -1.95 14.59 80.04
N ALA A 11 -1.27 15.69 80.35
CA ALA A 11 -1.77 17.00 79.90
C ALA A 11 -1.04 17.39 78.60
N LYS A 12 -1.58 17.00 77.45
CA LYS A 12 -1.31 17.61 76.14
C LYS A 12 -2.56 17.45 75.27
N ARG A 13 -3.64 18.16 75.61
CA ARG A 13 -4.52 18.69 74.56
C ARG A 13 -3.70 19.80 73.91
N VAL A 14 -3.11 19.51 72.76
CA VAL A 14 -2.54 20.55 71.91
C VAL A 14 -3.72 21.45 71.52
N PRO A 15 -3.67 22.77 71.77
CA PRO A 15 -4.66 23.67 71.22
C PRO A 15 -4.56 23.56 69.70
N MET A 16 -5.65 23.15 69.03
CA MET A 16 -5.73 23.35 67.58
C MET A 16 -5.56 24.85 67.32
N ASN A 17 -4.62 25.23 66.47
CA ASN A 17 -4.46 26.62 66.00
C ASN A 17 -5.82 27.12 65.47
N ASP A 18 -6.17 28.39 65.70
CA ASP A 18 -7.45 28.98 65.24
C ASP A 18 -7.70 28.77 63.73
N SER A 19 -6.62 28.68 62.93
CA SER A 19 -6.65 28.35 61.50
C SER A 19 -7.16 26.93 61.20
N SER A 20 -6.83 25.92 62.02
CA SER A 20 -7.28 24.53 61.82
C SER A 20 -8.75 24.36 62.18
N ARG A 21 -9.24 25.11 63.18
CA ARG A 21 -10.66 25.10 63.57
C ARG A 21 -11.53 25.73 62.49
N ALA A 22 -11.10 26.87 61.93
CA ALA A 22 -11.80 27.52 60.83
C ALA A 22 -11.89 26.65 59.56
N LEU A 23 -10.87 25.86 59.23
CA LEU A 23 -10.90 24.90 58.11
C LEU A 23 -11.94 23.80 58.33
N ILE A 24 -11.98 23.24 59.53
CA ILE A 24 -12.94 22.19 59.91
C ILE A 24 -14.38 22.72 59.86
N ASP A 25 -14.61 23.93 60.37
CA ASP A 25 -15.94 24.57 60.33
C ASP A 25 -16.39 24.79 58.87
N ARG A 26 -15.49 25.19 57.96
CA ARG A 26 -15.79 25.31 56.52
C ARG A 26 -16.09 23.96 55.85
N SER A 27 -15.35 22.90 56.19
CA SER A 27 -15.64 21.56 55.70
C SER A 27 -17.01 21.07 56.16
N ILE A 28 -17.34 21.22 57.44
CA ILE A 28 -18.67 20.84 57.96
C ILE A 28 -19.75 21.63 57.23
N LYS A 29 -19.54 22.94 57.03
CA LYS A 29 -20.46 23.79 56.28
C LYS A 29 -20.67 23.31 54.85
N SER A 30 -19.64 22.87 54.13
CA SER A 30 -19.79 22.39 52.74
C SER A 30 -20.74 21.20 52.65
N ARG A 31 -20.71 20.30 53.64
CA ARG A 31 -21.62 19.14 53.76
C ARG A 31 -23.03 19.55 54.17
N GLU A 32 -23.16 20.32 55.25
CA GLU A 32 -24.48 20.68 55.81
C GLU A 32 -25.25 21.67 54.93
N GLU A 33 -24.57 22.47 54.11
CA GLU A 33 -25.18 23.43 53.18
C GLU A 33 -25.29 22.94 51.74
N ASN A 34 -24.83 21.72 51.43
CA ASN A 34 -24.92 21.15 50.11
C ASN A 34 -26.39 21.08 49.63
N ALA A 35 -26.69 21.80 48.56
CA ALA A 35 -28.06 21.93 48.03
C ALA A 35 -28.58 20.63 47.41
N TRP A 36 -27.70 19.84 46.79
CA TRP A 36 -28.07 18.55 46.19
C TRP A 36 -28.44 17.53 47.28
N LEU A 37 -27.59 17.35 48.31
CA LEU A 37 -27.89 16.45 49.44
C LEU A 37 -29.20 16.81 50.15
N LYS A 38 -29.54 18.11 50.23
CA LYS A 38 -30.82 18.57 50.81
C LYS A 38 -32.04 18.30 49.93
N SER A 39 -31.83 18.14 48.62
CA SER A 39 -32.90 17.90 47.65
C SER A 39 -33.27 16.42 47.51
N LEU A 40 -32.43 15.51 48.05
CA LEU A 40 -32.67 14.08 48.00
C LEU A 40 -33.86 13.69 48.87
N ASP A 41 -34.78 12.90 48.32
CA ASP A 41 -35.92 12.33 49.03
C ASP A 41 -35.51 11.02 49.73
N LEU A 42 -34.73 11.13 50.81
CA LEU A 42 -34.19 10.01 51.60
C LEU A 42 -34.66 10.10 53.06
N CYS A 43 -34.71 8.97 53.77
CA CYS A 43 -34.97 8.99 55.21
C CYS A 43 -33.78 9.56 56.01
N ASP A 44 -34.01 9.97 57.26
CA ASP A 44 -32.98 10.61 58.09
C ASP A 44 -31.71 9.75 58.28
N ASP A 45 -31.87 8.43 58.36
CA ASP A 45 -30.76 7.48 58.50
C ASP A 45 -29.94 7.40 57.20
N GLU A 46 -30.59 7.27 56.04
CA GLU A 46 -29.93 7.24 54.72
C GLU A 46 -29.25 8.57 54.38
N LEU A 47 -29.88 9.69 54.72
CA LEU A 47 -29.28 11.01 54.54
C LEU A 47 -28.06 11.20 55.46
N SER A 48 -28.11 10.66 56.67
CA SER A 48 -26.96 10.61 57.59
C SER A 48 -25.82 9.76 57.02
N ASP A 49 -26.12 8.61 56.42
CA ASP A 49 -25.13 7.75 55.76
C ASP A 49 -24.46 8.48 54.57
N MET A 50 -25.25 9.14 53.71
CA MET A 50 -24.74 9.96 52.60
C MET A 50 -23.84 11.11 53.09
N ARG A 51 -24.22 11.77 54.18
CA ARG A 51 -23.40 12.81 54.82
C ARG A 51 -22.11 12.25 55.41
N ASN A 52 -22.15 11.03 55.95
CA ASN A 52 -21.01 10.38 56.58
C ASN A 52 -19.91 9.96 55.59
N ILE A 53 -20.20 9.91 54.29
CA ILE A 53 -19.20 9.70 53.22
C ILE A 53 -18.12 10.79 53.26
N GLN A 54 -18.49 12.04 53.54
CA GLN A 54 -17.50 13.10 53.77
C GLN A 54 -16.80 12.89 55.12
N ASN A 55 -15.64 12.23 55.08
CA ASN A 55 -14.92 11.81 56.27
C ASN A 55 -13.42 11.64 56.06
N THR A 56 -12.72 11.38 57.17
CA THR A 56 -11.37 10.83 57.16
C THR A 56 -11.44 9.31 57.20
N TYR A 57 -10.82 8.65 56.23
CA TYR A 57 -10.68 7.20 56.16
C TYR A 57 -9.23 6.82 56.45
N LYS A 58 -9.04 5.84 57.32
CA LYS A 58 -7.74 5.18 57.46
C LYS A 58 -7.66 4.10 56.39
N VAL A 59 -6.53 4.02 55.72
CA VAL A 59 -6.34 3.18 54.53
C VAL A 59 -5.17 2.23 54.74
N GLN A 60 -5.38 0.97 54.36
CA GLN A 60 -4.37 -0.07 54.23
C GLN A 60 -4.17 -0.34 52.74
N LEU A 61 -2.91 -0.48 52.31
CA LEU A 61 -2.58 -0.88 50.95
C LEU A 61 -2.36 -2.38 50.90
N ASP A 62 -2.85 -3.02 49.84
CA ASP A 62 -2.78 -4.48 49.68
C ASP A 62 -1.33 -4.98 49.59
N ASP A 63 -0.46 -4.17 48.98
CA ASP A 63 0.98 -4.46 48.85
C ASP A 63 1.76 -4.25 50.17
N PHE A 64 1.17 -3.57 51.16
CA PHE A 64 1.79 -3.31 52.46
C PHE A 64 0.86 -3.67 53.62
N PRO A 65 0.48 -4.95 53.76
CA PRO A 65 -0.42 -5.36 54.83
C PRO A 65 0.19 -5.10 56.21
N ASP A 66 1.52 -5.17 56.34
CA ASP A 66 2.26 -4.97 57.60
C ASP A 66 2.20 -3.53 58.13
N VAL A 67 1.98 -2.54 57.25
CA VAL A 67 1.78 -1.13 57.64
C VAL A 67 0.39 -0.93 58.26
N GLY A 68 -0.53 -1.86 58.01
CA GLY A 68 -1.91 -1.78 58.45
C GLY A 68 -2.62 -0.54 57.90
N TYR A 69 -3.59 -0.02 58.67
CA TYR A 69 -4.35 1.20 58.37
C TYR A 69 -3.52 2.48 58.63
N GLY A 70 -2.32 2.55 58.03
CA GLY A 70 -1.32 3.61 58.24
C GLY A 70 -1.48 4.83 57.32
N PHE A 71 -2.24 4.72 56.23
CA PHE A 71 -2.45 5.78 55.24
C PHE A 71 -3.80 6.46 55.43
N ARG A 72 -4.05 7.55 54.68
CA ARG A 72 -5.30 8.31 54.79
C ARG A 72 -5.86 8.71 53.44
N ILE A 73 -7.18 8.63 53.33
CA ILE A 73 -7.99 9.27 52.30
C ILE A 73 -9.01 10.18 52.99
N TRP A 74 -9.25 11.35 52.44
CA TRP A 74 -10.29 12.28 52.87
C TRP A 74 -11.26 12.52 51.72
N LEU A 75 -12.56 12.53 52.00
CA LEU A 75 -13.59 12.78 50.99
C LEU A 75 -14.35 14.06 51.34
N LEU A 76 -14.67 14.90 50.36
CA LEU A 76 -15.46 16.13 50.49
C LEU A 76 -16.54 16.18 49.41
N TRP A 77 -17.77 16.52 49.80
CA TRP A 77 -18.86 16.77 48.87
C TRP A 77 -18.70 18.13 48.17
N ASP A 78 -18.99 18.15 46.87
CA ASP A 78 -19.19 19.34 46.02
C ASP A 78 -20.46 19.16 45.19
N TYR A 79 -21.61 19.60 45.72
CA TYR A 79 -22.92 19.38 45.10
C TYR A 79 -23.21 17.88 44.93
N ASP A 80 -23.20 17.32 43.72
CA ASP A 80 -23.46 15.90 43.44
C ASP A 80 -22.19 15.07 43.14
N ARG A 81 -21.00 15.67 43.26
CA ARG A 81 -19.70 14.99 43.07
C ARG A 81 -18.85 15.00 44.35
N ILE A 82 -17.81 14.18 44.38
CA ILE A 82 -16.91 14.04 45.53
C ILE A 82 -15.45 14.30 45.15
N TRP A 83 -14.81 15.15 45.93
CA TRP A 83 -13.36 15.34 45.92
C TRP A 83 -12.69 14.42 46.94
N GLY A 84 -11.72 13.66 46.47
CA GLY A 84 -10.85 12.82 47.28
C GLY A 84 -9.47 13.43 47.43
N ILE A 85 -8.91 13.38 48.64
CA ILE A 85 -7.52 13.72 48.94
C ILE A 85 -6.87 12.46 49.45
N PHE A 86 -5.68 12.10 48.96
CA PHE A 86 -4.97 10.91 49.40
C PHE A 86 -3.52 11.22 49.78
N ASP A 87 -3.08 10.55 50.85
CA ASP A 87 -1.66 10.45 51.21
C ASP A 87 -1.34 8.98 51.49
N LEU A 88 -0.69 8.35 50.50
CA LEU A 88 -0.31 6.94 50.50
C LEU A 88 1.19 6.75 50.74
N GLY A 89 1.85 7.73 51.38
CA GLY A 89 3.26 7.64 51.75
C GLY A 89 4.20 8.13 50.65
N TYR A 90 4.36 7.37 49.55
CA TYR A 90 5.26 7.76 48.44
C TYR A 90 4.59 8.70 47.44
N THR A 91 3.29 8.49 47.18
CA THR A 91 2.46 9.35 46.33
C THR A 91 1.38 10.03 47.18
N LYS A 92 1.17 11.33 46.96
CA LYS A 92 0.03 12.08 47.51
C LYS A 92 -0.61 12.90 46.41
N GLY A 93 -1.89 13.21 46.55
CA GLY A 93 -2.61 13.96 45.54
C GLY A 93 -4.11 14.03 45.80
N LEU A 94 -4.84 14.28 44.72
CA LEU A 94 -6.27 14.50 44.69
C LEU A 94 -6.91 13.56 43.67
N PHE A 95 -8.18 13.19 43.87
CA PHE A 95 -8.99 12.50 42.89
C PHE A 95 -10.41 13.07 42.86
N LEU A 96 -11.09 12.93 41.73
CA LEU A 96 -12.45 13.41 41.53
C LEU A 96 -13.36 12.26 41.11
N ILE A 97 -14.44 12.08 41.86
CA ILE A 97 -15.54 11.17 41.54
C ILE A 97 -16.72 12.02 41.07
N ASP A 98 -17.09 11.90 39.81
CA ASP A 98 -18.15 12.71 39.18
C ASP A 98 -18.94 11.86 38.16
N PRO A 99 -20.22 11.55 38.40
CA PRO A 99 -21.01 11.90 39.59
C PRO A 99 -20.62 11.05 40.83
N GLY A 100 -20.95 11.56 42.01
CA GLY A 100 -20.79 10.87 43.30
C GLY A 100 -21.82 9.73 43.52
N PRO A 101 -21.71 9.00 44.65
CA PRO A 101 -22.57 7.86 44.96
C PRO A 101 -24.05 8.25 45.06
N ARG A 102 -24.93 7.33 44.66
CA ARG A 102 -26.38 7.43 44.74
C ARG A 102 -26.92 6.27 45.58
N MET A 103 -27.77 6.59 46.55
CA MET A 103 -28.31 5.58 47.48
C MET A 103 -29.11 4.48 46.78
N SER A 104 -29.78 4.80 45.67
CA SER A 104 -30.53 3.84 44.84
C SER A 104 -29.65 2.84 44.08
N GLU A 105 -28.37 3.14 43.90
CA GLU A 105 -27.42 2.35 43.10
C GLU A 105 -26.41 1.59 43.97
N CYS A 106 -26.52 1.71 45.30
CA CYS A 106 -25.71 0.95 46.26
C CYS A 106 -26.31 -0.44 46.49
N ASP A 107 -25.56 -1.49 46.14
CA ASP A 107 -25.84 -2.86 46.59
C ASP A 107 -25.43 -3.06 48.07
N ASP A 108 -25.48 -4.29 48.57
CA ASP A 108 -25.11 -4.61 49.96
C ASP A 108 -23.62 -4.32 50.25
N ASP A 109 -22.76 -4.39 49.22
CA ASP A 109 -21.31 -4.18 49.32
C ASP A 109 -20.91 -2.70 49.04
N GLY A 110 -21.80 -1.89 48.45
CA GLY A 110 -21.61 -0.48 48.13
C GLY A 110 -21.46 -0.21 46.63
N GLN A 111 -21.51 1.07 46.23
CA GLN A 111 -21.46 1.46 44.82
C GLN A 111 -20.04 1.59 44.30
N VAL A 112 -19.76 0.99 43.15
CA VAL A 112 -18.50 1.12 42.40
C VAL A 112 -18.54 2.39 41.54
N LEU A 113 -17.53 3.24 41.69
CA LEU A 113 -17.44 4.55 41.04
C LEU A 113 -16.07 4.73 40.40
N PRO A 114 -15.99 5.14 39.12
CA PRO A 114 -14.73 5.54 38.51
C PRO A 114 -14.27 6.89 39.06
N PHE A 115 -12.96 7.12 39.06
CA PHE A 115 -12.39 8.44 39.36
C PHE A 115 -11.16 8.73 38.51
N VAL A 116 -10.88 10.02 38.33
CA VAL A 116 -9.60 10.53 37.80
C VAL A 116 -8.76 11.08 38.93
N TRP A 117 -7.44 10.96 38.87
CA TRP A 117 -6.55 11.43 39.93
C TRP A 117 -5.34 12.20 39.41
N ARG A 118 -4.88 13.16 40.22
CA ARG A 118 -3.67 13.97 39.98
C ARG A 118 -2.84 14.00 41.27
N GLY A 119 -1.53 14.16 41.17
CA GLY A 119 -0.70 14.22 42.37
C GLY A 119 0.79 14.40 42.12
N ILE A 120 1.57 14.13 43.15
CA ILE A 120 3.04 14.24 43.12
C ILE A 120 3.69 13.09 43.86
N ARG A 121 4.95 12.82 43.52
CA ARG A 121 5.83 11.95 44.31
C ARG A 121 6.41 12.76 45.47
N LYS A 122 6.26 12.32 46.71
CA LYS A 122 6.76 13.08 47.88
C LYS A 122 8.26 13.35 47.84
N ALA A 123 9.04 12.44 47.26
CA ALA A 123 10.49 12.60 47.10
C ALA A 123 10.88 13.56 45.95
N ALA A 124 9.95 13.86 45.03
CA ALA A 124 10.17 14.74 43.88
C ALA A 124 8.90 15.59 43.63
N PRO A 125 8.65 16.63 44.44
CA PRO A 125 7.42 17.42 44.37
C PRO A 125 7.22 18.15 43.04
N ASP A 126 8.30 18.46 42.33
CA ASP A 126 8.24 19.11 41.01
C ASP A 126 7.77 18.16 39.89
N TYR A 127 7.68 16.86 40.17
CA TYR A 127 7.21 15.87 39.21
C TYR A 127 5.69 15.67 39.36
N LEU A 128 4.94 16.42 38.54
CA LEU A 128 3.48 16.38 38.51
C LEU A 128 2.97 15.13 37.78
N LEU A 129 2.00 14.45 38.39
CA LEU A 129 1.28 13.31 37.86
C LEU A 129 -0.13 13.80 37.50
N CYS A 130 -0.41 14.06 36.22
CA CYS A 130 -1.67 14.68 35.80
C CYS A 130 -2.19 14.27 34.41
N ASN A 131 -1.80 13.09 33.90
CA ASN A 131 -2.30 12.60 32.61
C ASN A 131 -3.67 11.90 32.80
N GLU A 132 -4.75 12.56 32.40
CA GLU A 132 -6.13 12.11 32.64
C GLU A 132 -6.53 10.86 31.85
N ASP A 133 -5.86 10.54 30.75
CA ASP A 133 -6.16 9.36 29.92
C ASP A 133 -5.82 8.06 30.66
N ILE A 134 -4.76 8.10 31.48
CA ILE A 134 -4.18 6.92 32.13
C ILE A 134 -4.22 6.97 33.67
N MET A 135 -4.34 8.16 34.28
CA MET A 135 -4.41 8.32 35.74
C MET A 135 -5.85 8.20 36.25
N LYS A 136 -6.40 7.01 36.04
CA LYS A 136 -7.76 6.64 36.44
C LYS A 136 -7.72 5.69 37.64
N GLY A 137 -8.87 5.47 38.25
CA GLY A 137 -9.04 4.49 39.30
C GLY A 137 -10.51 4.15 39.48
N GLU A 138 -10.74 3.20 40.36
CA GLU A 138 -12.07 2.76 40.72
C GLU A 138 -12.14 2.66 42.24
N ILE A 139 -13.23 3.13 42.81
CA ILE A 139 -13.50 3.08 44.24
C ILE A 139 -14.92 2.57 44.48
N ARG A 140 -15.06 1.55 45.30
CA ARG A 140 -16.33 1.16 45.88
C ARG A 140 -16.51 1.89 47.19
N ILE A 141 -17.65 2.58 47.33
CA ILE A 141 -18.04 3.30 48.54
C ILE A 141 -19.28 2.64 49.11
N ASN A 142 -19.20 2.20 50.36
CA ASN A 142 -20.37 1.73 51.11
C ASN A 142 -20.79 2.80 52.12
N PRO A 143 -21.90 3.54 51.89
CA PRO A 143 -22.34 4.59 52.80
C PRO A 143 -22.76 4.04 54.17
N ARG A 144 -23.39 2.85 54.20
CA ARG A 144 -23.94 2.21 55.41
C ARG A 144 -22.83 1.70 56.33
N GLU A 145 -21.81 1.05 55.76
CA GLU A 145 -20.69 0.52 56.54
C GLU A 145 -19.53 1.52 56.71
N SER A 146 -19.57 2.65 56.01
CA SER A 146 -18.48 3.64 55.97
C SER A 146 -17.12 3.02 55.62
N THR A 147 -17.13 2.11 54.64
CA THR A 147 -15.95 1.44 54.09
C THR A 147 -15.65 1.94 52.67
N LEU A 148 -14.37 1.89 52.30
CA LEU A 148 -13.88 2.18 50.96
C LEU A 148 -13.01 1.01 50.50
N GLU A 149 -13.12 0.61 49.25
CA GLU A 149 -12.16 -0.30 48.63
C GLU A 149 -11.93 0.13 47.19
N GLY A 150 -10.77 -0.13 46.61
CA GLY A 150 -10.52 0.32 45.25
C GLY A 150 -9.07 0.23 44.84
N PHE A 151 -8.76 0.86 43.71
CA PHE A 151 -7.39 0.92 43.22
C PHE A 151 -7.11 2.18 42.40
N PHE A 152 -5.86 2.63 42.46
CA PHE A 152 -5.30 3.63 41.56
C PHE A 152 -4.57 2.93 40.41
N GLN A 153 -4.83 3.33 39.17
CA GLN A 153 -4.01 2.95 38.01
C GLN A 153 -2.81 3.86 37.88
N PHE A 154 -1.75 3.36 37.26
CA PHE A 154 -0.50 4.07 36.98
C PHE A 154 0.22 4.63 38.22
N MET A 155 0.02 4.02 39.39
CA MET A 155 0.65 4.40 40.65
C MET A 155 1.74 3.39 41.05
N ALA A 156 2.89 3.46 40.37
CA ALA A 156 4.06 2.62 40.66
C ALA A 156 4.93 3.20 41.80
N GLY A 157 5.41 2.35 42.71
CA GLY A 157 6.34 2.72 43.78
C GLY A 157 5.72 2.87 45.18
N ASN A 158 4.40 2.74 45.31
CA ASN A 158 3.70 2.61 46.60
C ASN A 158 3.59 1.12 47.06
N GLY A 159 4.57 0.28 46.72
CA GLY A 159 4.51 -1.18 46.89
C GLY A 159 5.52 -1.90 45.99
N ASN A 160 5.69 -3.21 46.18
CA ASN A 160 6.39 -4.07 45.23
C ASN A 160 5.45 -4.39 44.05
N ALA A 161 5.04 -3.36 43.34
CA ALA A 161 4.08 -3.46 42.26
C ALA A 161 4.62 -4.43 41.21
N SER A 162 3.84 -5.47 40.93
CA SER A 162 3.99 -6.23 39.68
C SER A 162 3.97 -5.24 38.50
N SER A 163 4.50 -5.66 37.36
CA SER A 163 4.75 -4.90 36.14
C SER A 163 3.55 -4.15 35.50
N ALA A 164 2.42 -3.99 36.21
CA ALA A 164 1.17 -3.38 35.75
C ALA A 164 0.83 -2.01 36.37
N GLY A 165 1.58 -1.49 37.36
CA GLY A 165 1.39 -0.12 37.87
C GLY A 165 0.06 0.16 38.60
N ARG A 166 -0.58 -0.86 39.19
CA ARG A 166 -1.85 -0.76 39.94
C ARG A 166 -1.60 -0.76 41.45
N CYS A 167 -2.24 0.14 42.20
CA CYS A 167 -2.15 0.23 43.67
C CYS A 167 -3.54 0.05 44.31
N ALA A 168 -3.81 -1.12 44.89
CA ALA A 168 -5.08 -1.46 45.52
C ALA A 168 -5.10 -1.11 47.02
N PHE A 169 -6.28 -0.73 47.53
CA PHE A 169 -6.45 -0.25 48.90
C PHE A 169 -7.80 -0.63 49.51
N HIS A 170 -7.79 -0.74 50.84
CA HIS A 170 -8.98 -0.90 51.66
C HIS A 170 -8.98 0.13 52.80
N GLY A 171 -10.09 0.85 52.93
CA GLY A 171 -10.28 1.97 53.83
C GLY A 171 -11.43 1.76 54.80
N LYS A 172 -11.23 2.16 56.06
CA LYS A 172 -12.28 2.19 57.08
C LYS A 172 -12.33 3.57 57.71
N ARG A 173 -13.53 4.06 57.97
CA ARG A 173 -13.75 5.37 58.61
C ARG A 173 -12.96 5.52 59.90
N HIS A 174 -12.36 6.70 60.09
CA HIS A 174 -11.67 7.04 61.32
C HIS A 174 -12.67 7.17 62.49
N PHE A 175 -12.37 6.50 63.61
CA PHE A 175 -13.18 6.59 64.83
C PHE A 175 -13.06 8.00 65.46
N GLY A 176 -14.12 8.81 65.33
CA GLY A 176 -14.15 10.20 65.79
C GLY A 176 -15.21 11.03 65.04
N PRO A 177 -15.31 12.34 65.34
CA PRO A 177 -16.21 13.23 64.60
C PRO A 177 -15.84 13.26 63.11
N ALA A 178 -16.84 13.28 62.24
CA ALA A 178 -16.69 13.30 60.79
C ALA A 178 -16.10 14.64 60.33
N VAL A 179 -14.77 14.72 60.41
CA VAL A 179 -13.99 15.95 60.22
C VAL A 179 -13.00 15.70 59.10
N VAL A 180 -12.98 16.63 58.15
CA VAL A 180 -12.00 16.68 57.06
C VAL A 180 -11.23 18.00 57.19
N PRO A 181 -9.88 17.96 57.29
CA PRO A 181 -9.08 19.15 57.54
C PRO A 181 -8.76 19.95 56.25
N TYR A 182 -9.67 19.95 55.29
CA TYR A 182 -9.53 20.62 53.99
C TYR A 182 -10.83 21.39 53.69
N CYS A 183 -10.72 22.54 53.02
CA CYS A 183 -11.89 23.23 52.47
C CYS A 183 -11.94 23.06 50.96
N LEU A 184 -13.15 23.18 50.40
CA LEU A 184 -13.44 22.82 49.02
C LEU A 184 -12.71 23.71 48.02
N GLU A 185 -12.58 25.00 48.35
CA GLU A 185 -11.89 25.99 47.53
C GLU A 185 -10.41 25.66 47.35
N ASP A 186 -9.72 25.37 48.47
CA ASP A 186 -8.29 25.05 48.45
C ASP A 186 -8.02 23.74 47.67
N VAL A 187 -8.94 22.77 47.78
CA VAL A 187 -8.82 21.49 47.07
C VAL A 187 -8.99 21.65 45.57
N VAL A 188 -9.98 22.42 45.11
CA VAL A 188 -10.18 22.71 43.69
C VAL A 188 -9.04 23.54 43.12
N GLU A 189 -8.52 24.51 43.89
CA GLU A 189 -7.35 25.29 43.50
C GLU A 189 -6.09 24.43 43.36
N GLU A 190 -5.83 23.52 44.32
CA GLU A 190 -4.72 22.57 44.24
C GLU A 190 -4.87 21.61 43.04
N TRP A 191 -6.10 21.14 42.75
CA TRP A 191 -6.38 20.32 41.57
C TRP A 191 -5.99 21.01 40.26
N ASN A 192 -6.38 22.28 40.11
CA ASN A 192 -6.04 23.10 38.95
C ASN A 192 -4.53 23.37 38.86
N GLY A 193 -3.86 23.51 40.00
CA GLY A 193 -2.41 23.70 40.07
C GLY A 193 -1.59 22.51 39.55
N TYR A 194 -2.12 21.28 39.60
CA TYR A 194 -1.43 20.08 39.08
C TYR A 194 -1.33 20.03 37.55
N SER A 195 -2.19 20.75 36.82
CA SER A 195 -2.16 20.77 35.35
C SER A 195 -2.60 22.13 34.80
N PRO A 196 -1.64 23.05 34.52
CA PRO A 196 -1.94 24.36 33.97
C PRO A 196 -2.51 24.33 32.54
N LEU A 197 -2.39 23.20 31.85
CA LEU A 197 -2.87 22.99 30.48
C LEU A 197 -4.27 22.36 30.45
N ALA A 198 -4.73 21.78 31.56
CA ALA A 198 -6.07 21.21 31.66
C ALA A 198 -7.10 22.30 31.97
N ARG A 199 -8.36 22.03 31.63
CA ARG A 199 -9.48 22.93 31.93
C ARG A 199 -9.60 23.12 33.45
N GLU A 200 -9.75 24.37 33.89
CA GLU A 200 -9.91 24.69 35.31
C GLU A 200 -11.27 24.22 35.84
N GLU A 201 -11.23 23.52 36.97
CA GLU A 201 -12.41 23.16 37.75
C GLU A 201 -12.85 24.31 38.65
N SER A 202 -14.14 24.43 38.87
CA SER A 202 -14.76 25.40 39.79
C SER A 202 -15.56 24.68 40.86
N VAL A 203 -15.68 25.26 42.04
CA VAL A 203 -16.52 24.70 43.12
C VAL A 203 -17.99 24.71 42.66
N ARG A 204 -18.56 23.54 42.38
CA ARG A 204 -19.92 23.36 41.83
C ARG A 204 -20.98 23.99 42.74
N GLN A 205 -20.79 23.91 44.06
CA GLN A 205 -21.66 24.55 45.07
C GLN A 205 -21.72 26.09 45.01
N LYS A 206 -20.84 26.76 44.25
CA LYS A 206 -20.80 28.22 44.12
C LYS A 206 -21.22 28.72 42.74
N LEU A 207 -21.53 27.82 41.81
CA LEU A 207 -21.93 28.18 40.45
C LEU A 207 -23.31 28.88 40.45
N SER A 208 -23.52 29.76 39.48
CA SER A 208 -24.85 30.31 39.22
C SER A 208 -25.77 29.21 38.69
N PRO A 209 -27.12 29.33 38.76
CA PRO A 209 -28.02 28.29 38.25
C PRO A 209 -27.79 27.93 36.77
N SER A 210 -27.44 28.89 35.92
CA SER A 210 -27.12 28.64 34.50
C SER A 210 -25.80 27.91 34.33
N ASP A 211 -24.79 28.29 35.11
CA ASP A 211 -23.46 27.66 35.03
C ASP A 211 -23.48 26.27 35.65
N LEU A 212 -24.29 26.06 36.70
CA LEU A 212 -24.52 24.77 37.33
C LEU A 212 -25.24 23.81 36.37
N VAL A 213 -26.25 24.29 35.64
CA VAL A 213 -26.89 23.48 34.58
C VAL A 213 -25.86 23.10 33.52
N ALA A 214 -25.06 24.05 33.04
CA ALA A 214 -24.00 23.76 32.08
C ALA A 214 -22.92 22.80 32.63
N ASP A 215 -22.63 22.86 33.93
CA ASP A 215 -21.65 22.00 34.60
C ASP A 215 -22.19 20.59 34.88
N LEU A 216 -23.47 20.45 35.23
CA LEU A 216 -24.12 19.14 35.43
C LEU A 216 -24.29 18.39 34.10
N HIS A 217 -24.61 19.12 33.03
CA HIS A 217 -24.62 18.56 31.67
C HIS A 217 -23.20 18.37 31.10
N ARG A 218 -22.16 18.68 31.87
CA ARG A 218 -20.76 18.38 31.51
C ARG A 218 -20.42 16.91 31.79
N GLY A 219 -21.12 16.29 32.76
CA GLY A 219 -20.91 14.91 33.23
C GLY A 219 -21.93 13.88 32.71
N ASP A 220 -23.11 14.31 32.28
CA ASP A 220 -23.85 13.59 31.23
C ASP A 220 -23.05 13.82 29.96
N GLY A 221 -22.21 12.86 29.58
CA GLY A 221 -21.21 12.99 28.50
C GLY A 221 -21.67 13.98 27.44
N GLU A 222 -20.96 15.11 27.36
CA GLU A 222 -21.25 16.24 26.45
C GLU A 222 -21.76 15.64 25.14
N THR A 223 -23.10 15.62 24.96
CA THR A 223 -23.70 14.82 23.88
C THR A 223 -23.04 15.30 22.62
N SER A 224 -22.17 14.47 22.06
CA SER A 224 -21.27 14.93 21.01
C SER A 224 -22.13 15.52 19.90
N VAL A 225 -21.63 16.51 19.15
CA VAL A 225 -22.42 17.13 18.07
C VAL A 225 -23.09 16.06 17.20
N LYS A 226 -22.38 14.95 17.02
CA LYS A 226 -22.80 13.68 16.45
C LYS A 226 -24.03 13.04 17.13
N GLU A 227 -23.95 12.66 18.40
CA GLU A 227 -25.08 12.09 19.16
C GLU A 227 -26.27 13.06 19.22
N GLY A 228 -26.01 14.37 19.29
CA GLY A 228 -27.03 15.40 19.32
C GLY A 228 -27.79 15.48 18.00
N ILE A 229 -27.09 15.40 16.87
CA ILE A 229 -27.70 15.34 15.53
C ILE A 229 -28.50 14.03 15.40
N GLN A 230 -27.91 12.89 15.78
CA GLN A 230 -28.55 11.58 15.70
C GLN A 230 -29.89 11.55 16.45
N SER A 231 -29.85 11.84 17.76
CA SER A 231 -31.04 11.82 18.61
C SER A 231 -32.12 12.78 18.13
N THR A 232 -31.74 13.97 17.65
CA THR A 232 -32.70 14.95 17.14
C THR A 232 -33.39 14.51 15.85
N LEU A 233 -32.66 13.84 14.94
CA LEU A 233 -33.21 13.35 13.67
C LEU A 233 -34.02 12.05 13.83
N GLU A 234 -33.65 11.18 14.77
CA GLU A 234 -34.40 9.95 15.07
C GLU A 234 -35.78 10.19 15.69
N GLU A 235 -35.98 11.34 16.33
CA GLU A 235 -37.30 11.82 16.79
C GLU A 235 -38.25 12.13 15.62
N ILE A 236 -37.72 12.39 14.42
CA ILE A 236 -38.52 12.58 13.20
C ILE A 236 -38.88 11.19 12.67
N LYS A 237 -40.17 10.85 12.71
CA LYS A 237 -40.72 9.57 12.25
C LYS A 237 -41.30 9.69 10.84
N ALA A 238 -41.29 8.57 10.12
CA ALA A 238 -41.88 8.46 8.79
C ALA A 238 -43.40 8.73 8.83
N THR A 239 -43.92 9.38 7.79
CA THR A 239 -45.37 9.58 7.60
C THR A 239 -46.05 8.39 6.91
N GLY A 240 -45.29 7.42 6.40
CA GLY A 240 -45.76 6.20 5.75
C GLY A 240 -44.84 5.00 6.04
N THR A 241 -45.13 3.85 5.45
CA THR A 241 -44.42 2.58 5.65
C THR A 241 -43.56 2.21 4.44
N PHE A 242 -42.58 1.31 4.59
CA PHE A 242 -41.74 0.85 3.46
C PHE A 242 -42.50 -0.05 2.46
N MET A 243 -43.60 -0.67 2.91
CA MET A 243 -44.56 -1.41 2.09
C MET A 243 -45.98 -1.05 2.51
N THR A 244 -46.87 -0.86 1.53
CA THR A 244 -48.31 -0.68 1.74
C THR A 244 -49.09 -1.61 0.83
N SER A 245 -50.25 -2.08 1.28
CA SER A 245 -51.07 -3.01 0.51
C SER A 245 -52.55 -2.85 0.84
N GLY A 246 -53.40 -3.39 -0.03
CA GLY A 246 -54.83 -3.38 0.20
C GLY A 246 -55.62 -4.10 -0.87
N ASN A 247 -56.94 -4.00 -0.74
CA ASN A 247 -57.89 -4.55 -1.70
C ASN A 247 -58.64 -3.43 -2.43
N HIS A 248 -59.19 -3.75 -3.60
CA HIS A 248 -60.13 -2.88 -4.29
C HIS A 248 -61.58 -3.34 -4.06
N ASP A 249 -62.43 -2.43 -3.60
CA ASP A 249 -63.87 -2.68 -3.42
C ASP A 249 -64.66 -2.63 -4.73
N THR A 250 -64.09 -2.00 -5.76
CA THR A 250 -64.66 -1.88 -7.11
C THR A 250 -63.77 -2.57 -8.15
N ALA A 251 -64.32 -3.56 -8.85
CA ALA A 251 -63.63 -4.29 -9.91
C ALA A 251 -63.76 -3.57 -11.26
N ILE A 252 -62.64 -3.10 -11.81
CA ILE A 252 -62.54 -2.72 -13.22
C ILE A 252 -61.79 -3.84 -13.94
N ILE A 253 -62.46 -4.57 -14.83
CA ILE A 253 -61.83 -5.66 -15.57
C ILE A 253 -60.88 -5.06 -16.63
N PRO A 254 -59.57 -5.40 -16.65
CA PRO A 254 -58.60 -4.79 -17.56
C PRO A 254 -58.85 -5.09 -19.05
N GLY A 255 -59.59 -6.16 -19.36
CA GLY A 255 -59.68 -6.68 -20.74
C GLY A 255 -58.33 -7.20 -21.22
N LEU A 256 -57.70 -8.07 -20.43
CA LEU A 256 -56.40 -8.65 -20.74
C LEU A 256 -56.47 -9.48 -22.03
N HIS A 257 -55.66 -9.14 -23.02
CA HIS A 257 -55.59 -9.82 -24.30
C HIS A 257 -54.14 -10.14 -24.65
N ILE A 258 -53.86 -11.40 -24.97
CA ILE A 258 -52.54 -11.90 -25.35
C ILE A 258 -52.63 -12.39 -26.79
N SER A 259 -51.75 -11.93 -27.67
CA SER A 259 -51.88 -12.12 -29.12
C SER A 259 -52.02 -13.59 -29.57
N ASN A 260 -51.39 -14.54 -28.86
CA ASN A 260 -51.39 -15.96 -29.20
C ASN A 260 -52.45 -16.80 -28.45
N VAL A 261 -53.13 -16.21 -27.45
CA VAL A 261 -54.12 -16.90 -26.60
C VAL A 261 -55.52 -16.31 -26.79
N GLY A 262 -55.62 -15.00 -27.05
CA GLY A 262 -56.87 -14.25 -27.13
C GLY A 262 -57.19 -13.51 -25.84
N SER A 263 -58.47 -13.26 -25.60
CA SER A 263 -58.94 -12.51 -24.43
C SER A 263 -59.07 -13.40 -23.21
N ILE A 264 -58.35 -13.06 -22.14
CA ILE A 264 -58.34 -13.79 -20.87
C ILE A 264 -59.50 -13.31 -19.98
N ARG A 265 -60.26 -14.24 -19.42
CA ARG A 265 -61.42 -13.92 -18.56
C ARG A 265 -61.00 -13.86 -17.08
N LEU A 266 -61.70 -13.03 -16.30
CA LEU A 266 -61.54 -12.95 -14.84
C LEU A 266 -62.81 -13.47 -14.14
N PRO A 267 -62.70 -14.29 -13.08
CA PRO A 267 -61.47 -14.86 -12.55
C PRO A 267 -60.75 -15.80 -13.51
N ILE A 268 -59.42 -15.82 -13.45
CA ILE A 268 -58.58 -16.60 -14.36
C ILE A 268 -58.79 -18.08 -14.07
N SER A 269 -59.15 -18.82 -15.13
CA SER A 269 -59.34 -20.26 -15.06
C SER A 269 -57.98 -20.98 -15.11
N ALA A 270 -57.93 -22.22 -14.61
CA ALA A 270 -56.73 -23.04 -14.75
C ALA A 270 -56.40 -23.38 -16.21
N GLU A 271 -57.37 -23.31 -17.13
CA GLU A 271 -57.15 -23.50 -18.57
C GLU A 271 -56.46 -22.26 -19.16
N ASP A 272 -57.05 -21.07 -18.97
CA ASP A 272 -56.49 -19.78 -19.39
C ASP A 272 -55.07 -19.59 -18.83
N ALA A 273 -54.83 -19.92 -17.55
CA ALA A 273 -53.50 -19.79 -16.94
C ALA A 273 -52.43 -20.70 -17.59
N ARG A 274 -52.81 -21.93 -18.00
CA ARG A 274 -51.88 -22.85 -18.69
C ARG A 274 -51.57 -22.37 -20.11
N GLU A 275 -52.56 -21.82 -20.81
CA GLU A 275 -52.36 -21.22 -22.13
C GLU A 275 -51.48 -19.97 -22.05
N MET A 276 -51.66 -19.13 -21.02
CA MET A 276 -50.77 -18.00 -20.75
C MET A 276 -49.33 -18.46 -20.57
N ILE A 277 -49.09 -19.50 -19.74
CA ILE A 277 -47.74 -20.06 -19.51
C ILE A 277 -47.06 -20.51 -20.80
N GLN A 278 -47.80 -21.06 -21.77
CA GLN A 278 -47.24 -21.45 -23.08
C GLN A 278 -46.75 -20.26 -23.91
N SER A 279 -47.29 -19.06 -23.67
CA SER A 279 -46.86 -17.81 -24.31
C SER A 279 -45.80 -17.05 -23.49
N CYS A 280 -45.60 -17.44 -22.22
CA CYS A 280 -44.61 -16.85 -21.34
C CYS A 280 -43.21 -17.43 -21.58
N HIS A 281 -42.20 -16.71 -21.12
CA HIS A 281 -40.86 -17.25 -20.91
C HIS A 281 -40.57 -17.34 -19.40
N MET A 282 -39.65 -18.23 -19.01
CA MET A 282 -39.21 -18.29 -17.61
C MET A 282 -38.55 -16.97 -17.21
N SER A 283 -38.89 -16.47 -16.02
CA SER A 283 -38.24 -15.28 -15.48
C SER A 283 -36.76 -15.57 -15.22
N PRO A 284 -35.80 -14.80 -15.79
CA PRO A 284 -34.38 -15.02 -15.55
C PRO A 284 -33.97 -14.69 -14.10
N TYR A 285 -32.90 -15.32 -13.61
CA TYR A 285 -32.25 -15.00 -12.32
C TYR A 285 -30.95 -14.22 -12.58
N GLY A 286 -30.69 -13.17 -11.79
CA GLY A 286 -29.47 -12.36 -11.92
C GLY A 286 -28.58 -12.54 -10.71
N LYS A 287 -27.33 -12.94 -10.94
CA LYS A 287 -26.22 -12.80 -9.98
C LYS A 287 -25.19 -11.91 -10.69
N GLY A 288 -25.20 -10.61 -10.40
CA GLY A 288 -24.38 -9.62 -11.10
C GLY A 288 -24.76 -9.42 -12.58
N THR A 289 -23.76 -9.12 -13.43
CA THR A 289 -23.92 -8.77 -14.86
C THR A 289 -24.24 -9.93 -15.80
N GLU A 290 -24.35 -11.17 -15.30
CA GLU A 290 -24.62 -12.35 -16.12
C GLU A 290 -26.07 -12.87 -15.95
N THR A 291 -26.73 -13.13 -17.08
CA THR A 291 -28.10 -13.66 -17.14
C THR A 291 -28.05 -15.20 -17.20
N LEU A 292 -28.19 -15.88 -16.06
CA LEU A 292 -28.21 -17.35 -16.00
C LEU A 292 -29.55 -17.86 -15.44
N VAL A 293 -30.10 -18.90 -16.07
CA VAL A 293 -31.36 -19.54 -15.64
C VAL A 293 -31.02 -20.66 -14.65
N ASN A 294 -31.35 -20.49 -13.37
CA ASN A 294 -31.23 -21.53 -12.35
C ASN A 294 -32.62 -22.01 -11.89
N GLU A 295 -32.96 -23.26 -12.21
CA GLU A 295 -34.28 -23.86 -11.95
C GLU A 295 -34.57 -24.15 -10.46
N SER A 296 -33.56 -24.11 -9.58
CA SER A 296 -33.72 -24.37 -8.14
C SER A 296 -34.17 -23.15 -7.33
N VAL A 297 -34.07 -21.93 -7.88
CA VAL A 297 -34.29 -20.67 -7.13
C VAL A 297 -35.62 -19.99 -7.47
N ARG A 298 -36.19 -20.16 -8.69
CA ARG A 298 -37.46 -19.49 -9.07
C ARG A 298 -38.26 -20.22 -10.16
N LYS A 299 -39.53 -20.56 -9.88
CA LYS A 299 -40.51 -21.12 -10.85
C LYS A 299 -41.58 -20.09 -11.24
N SER A 300 -41.19 -18.95 -11.81
CA SER A 300 -42.14 -17.93 -12.31
C SER A 300 -42.05 -17.74 -13.83
N TRP A 301 -43.18 -17.36 -14.43
CA TRP A 301 -43.36 -17.16 -15.86
C TRP A 301 -43.79 -15.71 -16.12
N GLN A 302 -43.25 -15.08 -17.17
CA GLN A 302 -43.52 -13.66 -17.45
C GLN A 302 -43.84 -13.38 -18.93
N LEU A 303 -44.55 -12.27 -19.15
CA LEU A 303 -44.82 -11.64 -20.43
C LEU A 303 -44.33 -10.19 -20.40
N ASP A 304 -43.66 -9.76 -21.46
CA ASP A 304 -43.26 -8.37 -21.64
C ASP A 304 -44.46 -7.49 -22.02
N ALA A 305 -44.37 -6.19 -21.73
CA ALA A 305 -45.46 -5.23 -21.97
C ALA A 305 -45.93 -5.14 -23.43
N ASN A 306 -45.10 -5.55 -24.40
CA ASN A 306 -45.44 -5.60 -25.83
C ASN A 306 -46.12 -6.92 -26.25
N GLN A 307 -46.23 -7.91 -25.35
CA GLN A 307 -46.80 -9.23 -25.63
C GLN A 307 -48.28 -9.35 -25.21
N PHE A 308 -48.79 -8.38 -24.44
CA PHE A 308 -50.19 -8.30 -24.03
C PHE A 308 -50.74 -6.88 -24.17
N SER A 309 -52.06 -6.75 -24.13
CA SER A 309 -52.75 -5.46 -24.12
C SER A 309 -53.90 -5.46 -23.10
N LEU A 310 -54.16 -4.30 -22.50
CA LEU A 310 -55.28 -4.09 -21.59
C LEU A 310 -56.34 -3.27 -22.34
N GLN A 311 -57.36 -3.96 -22.87
CA GLN A 311 -58.31 -3.38 -23.83
C GLN A 311 -59.36 -2.48 -23.19
N ASN A 312 -59.58 -2.55 -21.88
CA ASN A 312 -60.53 -1.67 -21.20
C ASN A 312 -59.86 -0.32 -20.90
N PRO A 313 -60.25 0.77 -21.59
CA PRO A 313 -59.64 2.07 -21.35
C PRO A 313 -59.89 2.55 -19.92
N LYS A 314 -60.92 2.09 -19.19
CA LYS A 314 -61.16 2.48 -17.78
C LYS A 314 -60.17 1.87 -16.79
N TRP A 315 -59.32 0.92 -17.22
CA TRP A 315 -58.33 0.29 -16.35
C TRP A 315 -57.39 1.31 -15.68
N HIS A 316 -56.95 2.32 -16.42
CA HIS A 316 -56.13 3.43 -15.89
C HIS A 316 -56.73 4.12 -14.65
N THR A 317 -58.07 4.12 -14.50
CA THR A 317 -58.72 4.71 -13.33
C THR A 317 -58.48 3.86 -12.08
N LEU A 318 -58.46 2.53 -12.20
CA LEU A 318 -58.15 1.64 -11.09
C LEU A 318 -56.66 1.76 -10.72
N VAL A 319 -55.77 1.76 -11.71
CA VAL A 319 -54.33 1.92 -11.46
C VAL A 319 -54.04 3.25 -10.77
N ARG A 320 -54.65 4.36 -11.22
CA ARG A 320 -54.50 5.66 -10.54
C ARG A 320 -54.95 5.62 -9.07
N VAL A 321 -56.05 4.94 -8.76
CA VAL A 321 -56.48 4.76 -7.36
C VAL A 321 -55.47 3.94 -6.56
N SER A 322 -54.88 2.90 -7.16
CA SER A 322 -53.79 2.13 -6.53
C SER A 322 -52.56 3.01 -6.30
N VAL A 323 -52.19 3.86 -7.27
CA VAL A 323 -51.07 4.80 -7.16
C VAL A 323 -51.33 5.83 -6.06
N ASP A 324 -52.50 6.46 -6.00
CA ASP A 324 -52.84 7.44 -4.95
C ASP A 324 -52.75 6.82 -3.54
N LYS A 325 -53.26 5.58 -3.39
CA LYS A 325 -53.15 4.82 -2.14
C LYS A 325 -51.71 4.40 -1.84
N ALA A 326 -50.95 3.99 -2.84
CA ALA A 326 -49.54 3.63 -2.71
C ALA A 326 -48.71 4.83 -2.26
N VAL A 327 -48.87 5.98 -2.90
CA VAL A 327 -48.20 7.25 -2.55
C VAL A 327 -48.48 7.64 -1.11
N THR A 328 -49.76 7.63 -0.73
CA THR A 328 -50.17 7.98 0.63
C THR A 328 -49.61 6.98 1.65
N GLY A 329 -49.70 5.68 1.36
CA GLY A 329 -49.23 4.63 2.26
C GLY A 329 -47.71 4.58 2.41
N LEU A 330 -46.97 4.89 1.33
CA LEU A 330 -45.51 5.02 1.35
C LEU A 330 -45.04 6.36 1.97
N GLY A 331 -45.96 7.31 2.16
CA GLY A 331 -45.68 8.58 2.84
C GLY A 331 -45.16 9.70 1.93
N LEU A 332 -45.37 9.61 0.61
CA LEU A 332 -44.91 10.60 -0.36
C LEU A 332 -45.93 11.72 -0.58
N GLN A 333 -45.46 12.94 -0.83
CA GLN A 333 -46.30 14.12 -1.09
C GLN A 333 -46.43 14.49 -2.59
N ALA A 334 -45.83 13.70 -3.49
CA ALA A 334 -45.80 13.97 -4.92
C ALA A 334 -46.77 13.09 -5.73
N ASN A 335 -47.14 13.54 -6.94
CA ASN A 335 -47.95 12.77 -7.90
C ASN A 335 -47.03 11.94 -8.83
N PRO A 336 -47.00 10.60 -8.72
CA PRO A 336 -46.21 9.75 -9.62
C PRO A 336 -46.83 9.64 -11.01
N LEU A 337 -46.03 9.17 -11.96
CA LEU A 337 -46.50 8.65 -13.25
C LEU A 337 -46.30 7.14 -13.31
N GLU A 338 -47.16 6.47 -14.09
CA GLU A 338 -47.12 5.02 -14.34
C GLU A 338 -46.26 4.71 -15.58
N GLY A 339 -45.38 3.71 -15.49
CA GLY A 339 -44.61 3.18 -16.63
C GLY A 339 -44.56 1.65 -16.63
N ALA A 340 -44.71 1.02 -17.81
CA ALA A 340 -44.68 -0.44 -17.96
C ALA A 340 -43.37 -0.89 -18.63
N PHE A 341 -42.48 -1.57 -17.89
CA PHE A 341 -41.37 -2.39 -18.37
C PHE A 341 -40.71 -3.15 -17.19
N PHE A 342 -40.19 -4.37 -17.37
CA PHE A 342 -39.49 -5.12 -16.30
C PHE A 342 -38.23 -5.88 -16.78
N LEU A 343 -37.21 -5.91 -15.91
CA LEU A 343 -36.03 -6.80 -15.81
C LEU A 343 -35.85 -7.18 -14.31
N PRO A 344 -35.16 -8.26 -13.87
CA PRO A 344 -35.30 -8.87 -12.51
C PRO A 344 -34.30 -8.39 -11.40
N HIS A 345 -34.44 -8.93 -10.16
CA HIS A 345 -33.76 -8.76 -8.82
C HIS A 345 -34.11 -7.49 -8.00
N GLN A 346 -33.69 -7.37 -6.70
CA GLN A 346 -33.96 -6.22 -5.76
C GLN A 346 -34.11 -4.99 -6.63
N ASP A 347 -35.30 -4.36 -6.66
CA ASP A 347 -35.72 -3.57 -7.82
C ASP A 347 -34.71 -2.45 -8.11
N SER A 348 -33.68 -2.76 -8.88
CA SER A 348 -32.67 -1.81 -9.29
C SER A 348 -33.38 -0.85 -10.21
N GLU A 349 -33.08 0.44 -10.11
CA GLU A 349 -33.77 1.47 -10.89
C GLU A 349 -33.69 1.17 -12.39
N LYS A 350 -34.81 0.73 -12.98
CA LYS A 350 -34.84 0.22 -14.37
C LYS A 350 -35.06 1.33 -15.39
N VAL A 351 -35.54 2.48 -14.92
CA VAL A 351 -35.88 3.68 -15.69
C VAL A 351 -35.65 4.91 -14.81
N ASP A 352 -35.18 6.02 -15.40
CA ASP A 352 -34.88 7.26 -14.67
C ASP A 352 -36.09 7.75 -13.83
N GLY A 353 -35.86 7.91 -12.53
CA GLY A 353 -36.84 8.38 -11.55
C GLY A 353 -37.77 7.31 -10.97
N MET A 354 -37.49 6.02 -11.17
CA MET A 354 -38.23 4.92 -10.53
C MET A 354 -37.90 4.80 -9.04
N PHE A 355 -38.85 5.16 -8.17
CA PHE A 355 -38.63 5.11 -6.72
C PHE A 355 -39.20 3.84 -6.05
N GLY A 356 -40.05 3.09 -6.74
CA GLY A 356 -40.71 1.91 -6.19
C GLY A 356 -41.51 1.10 -7.19
N THR A 357 -42.13 0.03 -6.71
CA THR A 357 -42.89 -0.94 -7.51
C THR A 357 -44.31 -1.03 -6.99
N LEU A 358 -45.29 -1.09 -7.91
CA LEU A 358 -46.70 -1.37 -7.63
C LEU A 358 -47.08 -2.69 -8.31
N VAL A 359 -47.61 -3.62 -7.53
CA VAL A 359 -48.12 -4.90 -7.99
C VAL A 359 -49.63 -4.95 -7.79
N ILE A 360 -50.38 -5.24 -8.85
CA ILE A 360 -51.82 -5.46 -8.82
C ILE A 360 -52.09 -6.94 -9.15
N SER A 361 -52.60 -7.68 -8.17
CA SER A 361 -53.02 -9.07 -8.35
C SER A 361 -54.39 -9.14 -9.01
N LEU A 362 -54.48 -9.91 -10.09
CA LEU A 362 -55.72 -10.18 -10.79
C LEU A 362 -56.49 -11.33 -10.10
N PRO A 363 -57.83 -11.34 -10.14
CA PRO A 363 -58.65 -12.43 -9.64
C PRO A 363 -58.25 -13.78 -10.26
N SER A 364 -57.65 -14.64 -9.45
CA SER A 364 -57.20 -15.99 -9.80
C SER A 364 -56.99 -16.79 -8.52
N LYS A 365 -57.73 -17.89 -8.35
CA LYS A 365 -57.69 -18.71 -7.14
C LYS A 365 -56.30 -19.32 -6.92
N HIS A 366 -55.72 -19.09 -5.74
CA HIS A 366 -54.46 -19.70 -5.31
C HIS A 366 -54.33 -19.82 -3.78
N GLU A 367 -53.41 -20.67 -3.35
CA GLU A 367 -52.93 -20.82 -1.96
C GLU A 367 -51.40 -20.60 -1.91
N GLY A 368 -50.90 -19.99 -0.83
CA GLY A 368 -49.52 -19.51 -0.76
C GLY A 368 -49.31 -18.26 -1.61
N GLY A 369 -48.06 -17.96 -1.99
CA GLY A 369 -47.77 -16.78 -2.83
C GLY A 369 -47.65 -15.45 -2.08
N ASP A 370 -47.59 -15.48 -0.74
CA ASP A 370 -47.46 -14.28 0.09
C ASP A 370 -46.18 -13.52 -0.24
N VAL A 371 -46.27 -12.19 -0.23
CA VAL A 371 -45.12 -11.31 -0.45
C VAL A 371 -44.60 -10.86 0.91
N ILE A 372 -43.37 -11.22 1.23
CA ILE A 372 -42.66 -10.75 2.43
C ILE A 372 -41.71 -9.67 1.97
N ALA A 373 -41.92 -8.46 2.47
CA ALA A 373 -41.02 -7.33 2.27
C ALA A 373 -40.21 -7.10 3.55
N SER A 374 -38.90 -6.92 3.42
CA SER A 374 -38.00 -6.61 4.53
C SER A 374 -37.22 -5.34 4.21
N HIS A 375 -37.17 -4.42 5.16
CA HIS A 375 -36.40 -3.19 5.09
C HIS A 375 -35.81 -2.94 6.48
N LYS A 376 -34.48 -2.88 6.57
CA LYS A 376 -33.74 -2.94 7.85
C LYS A 376 -34.20 -4.13 8.70
N ASP A 377 -34.46 -3.93 9.99
CA ASP A 377 -34.91 -4.96 10.93
C ASP A 377 -36.42 -5.25 10.87
N GLU A 378 -37.17 -4.54 10.03
CA GLU A 378 -38.62 -4.68 9.93
C GLU A 378 -39.03 -5.59 8.77
N ARG A 379 -40.07 -6.41 9.00
CA ARG A 379 -40.66 -7.30 7.99
C ARG A 379 -42.17 -7.14 7.94
N LEU A 380 -42.70 -6.91 6.74
CA LEU A 380 -44.13 -6.84 6.46
C LEU A 380 -44.53 -7.98 5.52
N THR A 381 -45.69 -8.58 5.77
CA THR A 381 -46.23 -9.67 4.94
C THR A 381 -47.54 -9.24 4.30
N PHE A 382 -47.64 -9.38 2.99
CA PHE A 382 -48.85 -9.20 2.22
C PHE A 382 -49.42 -10.57 1.81
N GLU A 383 -50.51 -10.95 2.45
CA GLU A 383 -51.24 -12.17 2.16
C GLU A 383 -52.07 -12.01 0.87
N THR A 384 -51.80 -12.84 -0.12
CA THR A 384 -52.44 -12.71 -1.45
C THR A 384 -53.60 -13.67 -1.67
N ALA A 385 -53.60 -14.80 -0.97
CA ALA A 385 -54.59 -15.87 -1.12
C ALA A 385 -56.03 -15.54 -0.66
N PRO A 386 -56.27 -14.84 0.49
CA PRO A 386 -57.61 -14.76 1.09
C PRO A 386 -58.73 -14.20 0.18
N ASN A 387 -58.41 -13.22 -0.68
CA ASN A 387 -59.34 -12.60 -1.61
C ASN A 387 -59.09 -13.00 -3.08
N SER A 388 -58.23 -13.99 -3.31
CA SER A 388 -57.67 -14.28 -4.64
C SER A 388 -58.67 -14.75 -5.69
N GLU A 389 -59.74 -15.44 -5.31
CA GLU A 389 -60.66 -16.05 -6.29
C GLU A 389 -61.50 -15.02 -7.04
N PHE A 390 -61.89 -13.90 -6.42
CA PHE A 390 -62.78 -12.91 -7.04
C PHE A 390 -62.31 -11.46 -6.86
N GLY A 391 -61.37 -11.20 -5.96
CA GLY A 391 -60.93 -9.86 -5.60
C GLY A 391 -59.69 -9.41 -6.37
N PHE A 392 -59.55 -8.09 -6.47
CA PHE A 392 -58.28 -7.46 -6.83
C PHE A 392 -57.59 -7.01 -5.55
N SER A 393 -56.32 -7.38 -5.43
CA SER A 393 -55.46 -6.91 -4.35
C SER A 393 -54.25 -6.20 -4.95
N TRP A 394 -53.66 -5.28 -4.20
CA TRP A 394 -52.49 -4.54 -4.65
C TRP A 394 -51.51 -4.36 -3.49
N ALA A 395 -50.23 -4.23 -3.83
CA ALA A 395 -49.17 -3.89 -2.90
C ALA A 395 -48.15 -2.99 -3.59
N ALA A 396 -47.56 -2.07 -2.84
CA ALA A 396 -46.48 -1.21 -3.30
C ALA A 396 -45.38 -1.12 -2.25
N TRP A 397 -44.14 -1.01 -2.72
CA TRP A 397 -42.94 -0.88 -1.87
C TRP A 397 -41.88 -0.03 -2.58
N TYR A 398 -40.94 0.50 -1.82
CA TYR A 398 -39.79 1.24 -2.37
C TYR A 398 -38.80 0.31 -3.09
N ALA A 399 -38.04 0.85 -4.04
CA ALA A 399 -37.11 0.10 -4.88
C ALA A 399 -35.98 -0.59 -4.09
N ASP A 400 -35.57 0.00 -2.96
CA ASP A 400 -34.52 -0.52 -2.07
C ASP A 400 -35.00 -1.64 -1.14
N VAL A 401 -36.31 -1.92 -1.10
CA VAL A 401 -36.90 -2.96 -0.24
C VAL A 401 -36.62 -4.36 -0.77
N THR A 402 -36.02 -5.20 0.06
CA THR A 402 -35.85 -6.63 -0.24
C THR A 402 -37.21 -7.32 -0.14
N HIS A 403 -37.53 -8.17 -1.12
CA HIS A 403 -38.82 -8.87 -1.12
C HIS A 403 -38.70 -10.31 -1.60
N GLU A 404 -39.45 -11.18 -0.95
CA GLU A 404 -39.56 -12.60 -1.26
C GLU A 404 -41.03 -12.94 -1.54
N VAL A 405 -41.28 -13.75 -2.57
CA VAL A 405 -42.61 -14.33 -2.80
C VAL A 405 -42.57 -15.79 -2.40
N LYS A 406 -43.34 -16.16 -1.37
CA LYS A 406 -43.45 -17.55 -0.92
C LYS A 406 -44.00 -18.45 -2.02
N PRO A 407 -43.64 -19.75 -2.04
CA PRO A 407 -44.16 -20.68 -3.05
C PRO A 407 -45.69 -20.70 -3.09
N VAL A 408 -46.26 -20.68 -4.29
CA VAL A 408 -47.68 -20.97 -4.53
C VAL A 408 -47.86 -22.49 -4.45
N THR A 409 -48.60 -22.97 -3.47
CA THR A 409 -48.78 -24.41 -3.21
C THR A 409 -49.96 -25.00 -3.97
N SER A 410 -50.94 -24.18 -4.35
CA SER A 410 -52.12 -24.58 -5.12
C SER A 410 -52.65 -23.42 -5.98
N GLY A 411 -53.17 -23.70 -7.16
CA GLY A 411 -53.74 -22.69 -8.06
C GLY A 411 -52.71 -21.85 -8.82
N TYR A 412 -53.11 -20.67 -9.30
CA TYR A 412 -52.27 -19.76 -10.09
C TYR A 412 -52.37 -18.33 -9.58
N ARG A 413 -51.23 -17.67 -9.36
CA ARG A 413 -51.16 -16.24 -8.99
C ARG A 413 -50.72 -15.42 -10.19
N ILE A 414 -51.59 -14.53 -10.67
CA ILE A 414 -51.31 -13.66 -11.82
C ILE A 414 -51.32 -12.21 -11.34
N VAL A 415 -50.27 -11.47 -11.68
CA VAL A 415 -50.10 -10.08 -11.27
C VAL A 415 -49.69 -9.20 -12.44
N LEU A 416 -50.07 -7.93 -12.38
CA LEU A 416 -49.54 -6.85 -13.21
C LEU A 416 -48.55 -6.04 -12.36
N VAL A 417 -47.36 -5.79 -12.89
CA VAL A 417 -46.27 -5.08 -12.20
C VAL A 417 -46.04 -3.75 -12.90
N TYR A 418 -46.00 -2.67 -12.12
CA TYR A 418 -45.82 -1.29 -12.57
C TYR A 418 -44.64 -0.66 -11.83
N ASN A 419 -43.84 0.13 -12.55
CA ASN A 419 -42.82 0.98 -11.93
C ASN A 419 -43.47 2.30 -11.51
N LEU A 420 -43.26 2.71 -10.26
CA LEU A 420 -43.67 4.01 -9.76
C LEU A 420 -42.56 5.02 -10.05
N ILE A 421 -42.85 6.00 -10.91
CA ILE A 421 -41.86 6.99 -11.37
C ILE A 421 -42.22 8.36 -10.81
N HIS A 422 -41.25 9.01 -10.17
CA HIS A 422 -41.36 10.36 -9.67
C HIS A 422 -40.78 11.36 -10.70
N ARG A 423 -41.53 12.43 -10.99
CA ARG A 423 -40.99 13.62 -11.67
C ARG A 423 -40.95 14.77 -10.65
N PRO A 424 -39.76 15.26 -10.28
CA PRO A 424 -39.65 16.23 -9.21
C PRO A 424 -40.40 17.53 -9.55
N SER A 425 -41.23 17.97 -8.61
CA SER A 425 -41.79 19.33 -8.56
C SER A 425 -41.08 20.07 -7.43
N ALA A 426 -40.62 21.29 -7.71
CA ALA A 426 -39.87 22.15 -6.78
C ALA A 426 -40.62 22.54 -5.49
N ALA A 427 -41.86 22.10 -5.31
CA ALA A 427 -42.72 22.44 -4.17
C ALA A 427 -42.40 21.67 -2.87
N LEU A 428 -41.58 20.61 -2.93
CA LEU A 428 -41.29 19.74 -1.77
C LEU A 428 -40.28 20.31 -0.74
N LEU A 429 -39.65 21.45 -1.04
CA LEU A 429 -38.59 22.05 -0.21
C LEU A 429 -39.10 23.04 0.86
N GLN A 430 -40.41 23.14 1.08
CA GLN A 430 -40.99 24.09 2.07
C GLN A 430 -41.41 23.41 3.38
N PHE A 431 -40.72 22.36 3.81
CA PHE A 431 -40.93 21.78 5.13
C PHE A 431 -40.34 22.72 6.21
N ARG A 432 -41.17 23.13 7.18
CA ARG A 432 -40.75 23.84 8.39
C ARG A 432 -41.14 23.00 9.61
N GLY A 433 -40.25 22.12 10.04
CA GLY A 433 -40.39 21.38 11.28
C GLY A 433 -39.96 22.20 12.49
N ASN A 434 -40.21 21.62 13.67
CA ASN A 434 -39.93 22.23 14.98
C ASN A 434 -38.55 21.84 15.54
N LYS A 435 -37.75 21.06 14.80
CA LYS A 435 -36.44 20.54 15.25
C LYS A 435 -35.26 21.38 14.76
N THR A 436 -35.46 22.20 13.73
CA THR A 436 -34.46 23.08 13.11
C THR A 436 -33.75 23.93 14.15
N GLU A 437 -34.43 24.41 15.20
CA GLU A 437 -33.81 25.27 16.22
C GLU A 437 -32.80 24.51 17.10
N ARG A 438 -33.10 23.25 17.46
CA ARG A 438 -32.18 22.37 18.21
C ARG A 438 -30.96 22.03 17.35
N LEU A 439 -31.18 21.65 16.09
CA LEU A 439 -30.08 21.40 15.13
C LEU A 439 -29.24 22.66 14.90
N THR A 440 -29.87 23.83 14.77
CA THR A 440 -29.16 25.12 14.64
C THR A 440 -28.28 25.40 15.85
N HIS A 441 -28.74 25.08 17.06
CA HIS A 441 -27.93 25.23 18.28
C HIS A 441 -26.70 24.32 18.26
N LEU A 442 -26.86 23.04 17.88
CA LEU A 442 -25.76 22.07 17.75
C LEU A 442 -24.75 22.48 16.66
N LEU A 443 -25.23 22.91 15.49
CA LEU A 443 -24.34 23.38 14.41
C LEU A 443 -23.64 24.69 14.79
N LYS A 444 -24.24 25.55 15.62
CA LYS A 444 -23.58 26.76 16.13
C LYS A 444 -22.45 26.44 17.11
N SER A 445 -22.59 25.45 17.98
CA SER A 445 -21.48 25.03 18.86
C SER A 445 -20.35 24.45 18.02
N TRP A 446 -20.67 23.61 17.03
CA TRP A 446 -19.68 23.06 16.10
C TRP A 446 -18.96 24.15 15.29
N ALA A 447 -19.68 25.12 14.72
CA ALA A 447 -19.06 26.24 14.00
C ALA A 447 -18.14 27.08 14.88
N ARG A 448 -18.49 27.31 16.15
CA ARG A 448 -17.63 28.06 17.08
C ARG A 448 -16.32 27.32 17.33
N ALA A 449 -16.38 26.01 17.57
CA ALA A 449 -15.18 25.19 17.75
C ALA A 449 -14.30 25.20 16.48
N ALA A 450 -14.92 25.18 15.29
CA ALA A 450 -14.19 25.23 14.02
C ALA A 450 -13.43 26.56 13.79
N GLU A 451 -13.87 27.66 14.42
CA GLU A 451 -13.22 28.97 14.31
C GLU A 451 -12.00 29.14 15.23
N GLU A 452 -11.79 28.23 16.20
CA GLU A 452 -10.67 28.32 17.15
C GLU A 452 -9.30 28.20 16.43
N PRO A 453 -8.37 29.16 16.65
CA PRO A 453 -7.08 29.15 15.96
C PRO A 453 -6.17 27.99 16.42
N GLY A 454 -5.72 27.15 15.48
CA GLY A 454 -4.57 26.27 15.68
C GLY A 454 -4.84 24.80 15.97
N GLN A 455 -6.11 24.33 16.03
CA GLN A 455 -6.42 22.94 16.36
C GLN A 455 -6.72 22.01 15.16
N TYR A 456 -7.18 22.52 14.02
CA TYR A 456 -7.82 21.66 12.97
C TYR A 456 -7.18 21.82 11.58
N LEU A 457 -5.86 21.66 11.51
CA LEU A 457 -5.09 21.92 10.30
C LEU A 457 -4.31 20.69 9.79
N ASP A 458 -4.43 19.54 10.46
CA ASP A 458 -3.52 18.42 10.19
C ASP A 458 -4.10 17.33 9.25
N GLY A 459 -5.41 17.17 9.08
CA GLY A 459 -5.90 16.28 8.01
C GLY A 459 -7.40 16.06 7.92
N TRP A 460 -7.84 15.65 6.72
CA TRP A 460 -9.16 15.03 6.47
C TRP A 460 -9.25 13.62 7.10
N ASP A 461 -8.10 12.96 7.28
CA ASP A 461 -7.94 11.56 7.72
C ASP A 461 -7.33 11.39 9.13
N ASP A 462 -6.97 12.47 9.83
CA ASP A 462 -6.31 12.40 11.13
C ASP A 462 -7.33 12.20 12.28
N ASP A 463 -6.89 11.63 13.40
CA ASP A 463 -7.68 11.53 14.65
C ASP A 463 -8.11 12.94 15.11
N PHE A 464 -9.32 13.33 14.72
CA PHE A 464 -9.90 14.62 15.09
C PHE A 464 -10.58 14.53 16.46
N ASN A 465 -10.52 15.62 17.21
CA ASN A 465 -11.29 15.75 18.44
C ASN A 465 -12.79 15.63 18.14
N SER A 466 -13.50 14.71 18.80
CA SER A 466 -14.94 14.47 18.67
C SER A 466 -15.80 15.72 18.90
N ALA A 467 -15.27 16.75 19.56
CA ALA A 467 -15.93 18.03 19.76
C ALA A 467 -16.01 18.91 18.49
N CYS A 468 -15.14 18.71 17.49
CA CYS A 468 -15.16 19.46 16.24
C CYS A 468 -14.59 18.65 15.06
N PRO A 469 -15.35 17.66 14.57
CA PRO A 469 -14.99 16.94 13.34
C PRO A 469 -14.91 17.88 12.12
N PRO A 470 -14.10 17.57 11.09
CA PRO A 470 -14.04 18.40 9.88
C PRO A 470 -15.29 18.23 9.00
N ALA A 471 -15.94 17.07 9.06
CA ALA A 471 -17.23 16.78 8.46
C ALA A 471 -17.91 15.62 9.22
N LEU A 472 -19.23 15.48 9.05
CA LEU A 472 -20.02 14.36 9.55
C LEU A 472 -20.92 13.84 8.44
N VAL A 473 -21.18 12.54 8.43
CA VAL A 473 -22.00 11.87 7.42
C VAL A 473 -23.18 11.20 8.12
N TYR A 474 -24.37 11.79 8.00
CA TYR A 474 -25.59 11.20 8.54
C TYR A 474 -26.16 10.16 7.58
N ILE A 475 -26.18 8.88 7.98
CA ILE A 475 -26.70 7.78 7.16
C ILE A 475 -28.22 7.91 7.02
N LEU A 476 -28.67 7.88 5.77
CA LEU A 476 -30.07 7.92 5.40
C LEU A 476 -30.71 6.54 5.55
N GLU A 477 -32.03 6.52 5.68
CA GLU A 477 -32.80 5.30 5.89
C GLU A 477 -32.99 4.50 4.60
N HIS A 478 -33.09 5.19 3.46
CA HIS A 478 -33.15 4.56 2.16
C HIS A 478 -31.80 4.60 1.45
N GLN A 479 -31.57 3.60 0.60
CA GLN A 479 -30.45 3.60 -0.34
C GLN A 479 -30.87 4.22 -1.67
N TYR A 480 -29.99 5.05 -2.24
CA TYR A 480 -30.23 5.75 -3.50
C TYR A 480 -29.13 5.39 -4.48
N THR A 481 -29.47 5.08 -5.73
CA THR A 481 -28.43 4.92 -6.74
C THR A 481 -27.84 6.28 -7.10
N GLN A 482 -26.73 6.27 -7.85
CA GLN A 482 -26.14 7.48 -8.41
C GLN A 482 -27.13 8.34 -9.22
N ALA A 483 -28.11 7.72 -9.89
CA ALA A 483 -29.09 8.43 -10.72
C ALA A 483 -30.20 9.10 -9.86
N GLU A 484 -30.54 8.52 -8.71
CA GLU A 484 -31.52 9.07 -7.78
C GLU A 484 -30.95 9.97 -6.69
N LEU A 485 -29.62 10.01 -6.52
CA LEU A 485 -28.96 10.85 -5.54
C LEU A 485 -29.19 12.34 -5.84
N ASN A 486 -30.30 12.89 -5.32
CA ASN A 486 -30.74 14.26 -5.52
C ASN A 486 -31.68 14.68 -4.38
N PHE A 487 -31.56 15.93 -3.93
CA PHE A 487 -32.31 16.45 -2.79
C PHE A 487 -33.83 16.36 -3.01
N ALA A 488 -34.29 16.54 -4.26
CA ALA A 488 -35.71 16.48 -4.63
C ALA A 488 -36.27 15.06 -4.80
N ARG A 489 -35.41 14.03 -4.70
CA ARG A 489 -35.77 12.60 -4.91
C ARG A 489 -35.72 11.77 -3.62
N LEU A 490 -35.44 12.39 -2.47
CA LEU A 490 -35.41 11.71 -1.17
C LEU A 490 -36.78 11.07 -0.84
N LYS A 491 -36.74 9.83 -0.34
CA LYS A 491 -37.86 8.94 -0.04
C LYS A 491 -38.17 8.92 1.45
N GLY A 492 -39.42 8.62 1.79
CA GLY A 492 -39.84 8.36 3.16
C GLY A 492 -39.40 9.42 4.18
N VAL A 493 -38.80 8.95 5.28
CA VAL A 493 -38.37 9.80 6.40
C VAL A 493 -37.10 10.61 6.12
N ASP A 494 -36.34 10.25 5.09
CA ASP A 494 -35.12 10.98 4.73
C ASP A 494 -35.45 12.40 4.26
N GLN A 495 -36.58 12.58 3.57
CA GLN A 495 -37.02 13.87 3.09
C GLN A 495 -37.18 14.91 4.22
N PRO A 496 -38.02 14.70 5.26
CA PRO A 496 -38.15 15.66 6.35
C PRO A 496 -36.88 15.77 7.21
N ARG A 497 -36.14 14.68 7.44
CA ARG A 497 -34.86 14.72 8.20
C ARG A 497 -33.81 15.59 7.50
N PHE A 498 -33.61 15.35 6.20
CA PHE A 498 -32.67 16.11 5.38
C PHE A 498 -33.09 17.59 5.27
N ALA A 499 -34.39 17.87 5.13
CA ALA A 499 -34.89 19.25 5.07
C ALA A 499 -34.62 20.04 6.37
N GLU A 500 -34.84 19.45 7.55
CA GLU A 500 -34.50 20.09 8.84
C GLU A 500 -32.99 20.36 8.95
N LEU A 501 -32.18 19.40 8.53
CA LEU A 501 -30.73 19.50 8.54
C LEU A 501 -30.21 20.57 7.57
N GLN A 502 -30.72 20.59 6.33
CA GLN A 502 -30.41 21.61 5.33
C GLN A 502 -30.77 23.01 5.83
N ASN A 503 -31.98 23.18 6.38
CA ASN A 503 -32.43 24.45 6.96
C ASN A 503 -31.51 24.92 8.11
N ALA A 504 -31.02 24.00 8.94
CA ALA A 504 -30.07 24.33 10.01
C ALA A 504 -28.71 24.74 9.43
N CYS A 505 -28.18 24.00 8.44
CA CYS A 505 -26.91 24.29 7.77
C CYS A 505 -26.92 25.67 7.09
N GLU A 506 -28.01 26.03 6.40
CA GLU A 506 -28.17 27.35 5.76
C GLU A 506 -28.12 28.51 6.77
N ARG A 507 -28.60 28.30 8.00
CA ARG A 507 -28.58 29.31 9.08
C ARG A 507 -27.23 29.46 9.76
N THR A 508 -26.40 28.42 9.73
CA THR A 508 -25.11 28.36 10.46
C THR A 508 -23.89 28.45 9.56
N GLY A 509 -24.06 28.45 8.24
CA GLY A 509 -22.96 28.56 7.28
C GLY A 509 -22.22 27.23 7.06
N PHE A 510 -22.97 26.14 7.00
CA PHE A 510 -22.45 24.80 6.66
C PHE A 510 -22.79 24.47 5.21
N ASP A 511 -21.90 23.70 4.58
CA ASP A 511 -22.21 23.03 3.33
C ASP A 511 -22.83 21.67 3.63
N ILE A 512 -23.83 21.29 2.83
CA ILE A 512 -24.50 19.99 2.91
C ILE A 512 -24.56 19.36 1.51
N PHE A 513 -24.26 18.08 1.43
CA PHE A 513 -24.26 17.27 0.22
C PHE A 513 -24.94 15.93 0.47
N LEU A 514 -25.35 15.24 -0.58
CA LEU A 514 -25.69 13.82 -0.52
C LEU A 514 -24.50 13.00 -1.02
N ALA A 515 -24.26 11.84 -0.43
CA ALA A 515 -23.18 10.96 -0.82
C ALA A 515 -23.58 9.48 -0.83
N ASN A 516 -23.15 8.73 -1.84
CA ASN A 516 -23.07 7.28 -1.78
C ASN A 516 -21.78 6.88 -1.07
N ILE A 517 -21.88 5.86 -0.21
CA ILE A 517 -20.79 5.37 0.64
C ILE A 517 -20.56 3.91 0.29
N GLU A 518 -19.30 3.54 0.09
CA GLU A 518 -18.90 2.15 -0.13
C GLU A 518 -17.79 1.79 0.86
N LYS A 519 -18.00 0.67 1.58
CA LYS A 519 -17.00 0.06 2.45
C LYS A 519 -16.65 -1.31 1.89
N MET A 520 -15.36 -1.58 1.77
CA MET A 520 -14.84 -2.88 1.37
C MET A 520 -14.01 -3.44 2.52
N LYS A 521 -14.23 -4.71 2.87
CA LYS A 521 -13.38 -5.46 3.81
C LYS A 521 -12.88 -6.71 3.10
N THR A 522 -11.57 -6.90 3.00
CA THR A 522 -10.95 -8.08 2.37
C THR A 522 -10.10 -8.81 3.38
N GLY A 523 -10.19 -10.14 3.41
CA GLY A 523 -9.36 -10.94 4.30
C GLY A 523 -9.48 -12.44 4.14
N GLY A 524 -8.70 -13.17 4.94
CA GLY A 524 -8.71 -14.63 4.99
C GLY A 524 -9.95 -15.17 5.70
N VAL A 525 -10.44 -16.31 5.23
CA VAL A 525 -11.59 -17.01 5.81
C VAL A 525 -11.18 -18.39 6.33
N ASN A 526 -11.78 -18.83 7.45
CA ASN A 526 -11.42 -20.10 8.08
C ASN A 526 -11.79 -21.33 7.24
N GLU A 527 -10.98 -22.40 7.37
CA GLU A 527 -11.11 -23.70 6.68
C GLU A 527 -12.35 -24.54 7.10
N ASP A 528 -13.14 -24.09 8.07
CA ASP A 528 -14.03 -24.96 8.86
C ASP A 528 -15.30 -25.42 8.11
N GLY A 529 -15.54 -24.95 6.90
CA GLY A 529 -16.68 -25.36 6.08
C GLY A 529 -16.49 -26.64 5.26
N TYR A 530 -15.26 -27.14 5.06
CA TYR A 530 -15.00 -28.16 4.03
C TYR A 530 -14.47 -29.51 4.52
N TYR A 531 -14.08 -29.65 5.78
CA TYR A 531 -13.60 -30.92 6.35
C TYR A 531 -14.65 -31.60 7.25
N GLY A 532 -15.79 -31.96 6.65
CA GLY A 532 -16.81 -32.79 7.29
C GLY A 532 -17.44 -33.79 6.33
N GLY A 533 -16.94 -35.04 6.32
CA GLY A 533 -17.79 -36.19 5.96
C GLY A 533 -17.18 -37.30 5.11
N TYR A 534 -16.37 -38.18 5.72
CA TYR A 534 -16.32 -39.60 5.32
C TYR A 534 -17.48 -40.43 5.93
N TYR A 535 -18.44 -39.78 6.60
CA TYR A 535 -19.67 -40.41 7.06
C TYR A 535 -20.84 -39.50 6.71
N GLY A 536 -21.72 -40.01 5.84
CA GLY A 536 -22.90 -39.32 5.37
C GLY A 536 -23.86 -39.00 6.51
N HIS A 537 -23.98 -37.72 6.82
CA HIS A 537 -25.23 -37.09 7.23
C HIS A 537 -25.19 -35.66 6.69
N GLY A 538 -26.23 -35.28 5.95
CA GLY A 538 -26.29 -34.02 5.19
C GLY A 538 -26.03 -32.80 6.07
N CYS A 539 -24.93 -32.11 5.78
CA CYS A 539 -24.60 -30.82 6.33
C CYS A 539 -25.38 -29.77 5.52
N TYR A 540 -26.21 -28.99 6.19
CA TYR A 540 -26.81 -27.79 5.62
C TYR A 540 -25.68 -26.86 5.18
N HIS A 541 -25.61 -26.50 3.89
CA HIS A 541 -24.86 -25.34 3.45
C HIS A 541 -25.38 -24.14 4.25
N SER A 542 -24.51 -23.43 4.96
CA SER A 542 -24.88 -22.14 5.52
C SER A 542 -25.00 -21.19 4.33
N ASP A 543 -26.23 -20.82 3.95
CA ASP A 543 -26.56 -19.88 2.87
C ASP A 543 -26.17 -18.42 3.20
N GLY A 544 -25.14 -18.21 4.04
CA GLY A 544 -24.69 -16.90 4.51
C GLY A 544 -23.27 -16.55 4.03
N PRO A 545 -22.89 -15.26 4.09
CA PRO A 545 -21.55 -14.79 3.70
C PRO A 545 -20.47 -15.40 4.59
N HIS A 546 -19.28 -15.62 4.01
CA HIS A 546 -18.12 -16.18 4.71
C HIS A 546 -17.54 -15.16 5.69
N SER A 547 -17.43 -15.52 6.96
CA SER A 547 -16.84 -14.63 7.97
C SER A 547 -15.34 -14.42 7.70
N ILE A 548 -14.93 -13.15 7.54
CA ILE A 548 -13.53 -12.75 7.43
C ILE A 548 -12.90 -12.83 8.82
N VAL A 549 -11.92 -13.72 8.99
CA VAL A 549 -11.25 -13.98 10.28
C VAL A 549 -9.94 -13.21 10.37
N ASP A 550 -9.23 -13.08 9.25
CA ASP A 550 -7.98 -12.33 9.14
C ASP A 550 -8.16 -11.15 8.18
N LEU A 551 -8.59 -9.99 8.70
CA LEU A 551 -8.74 -8.76 7.90
C LEU A 551 -7.39 -8.31 7.36
N VAL A 552 -7.27 -8.24 6.03
CA VAL A 552 -6.07 -7.80 5.31
C VAL A 552 -6.18 -6.32 4.95
N GLU A 553 -7.34 -5.92 4.42
CA GLU A 553 -7.57 -4.56 3.92
C GLU A 553 -9.00 -4.12 4.26
N SER A 554 -9.16 -2.84 4.61
CA SER A 554 -10.46 -2.21 4.79
C SER A 554 -10.41 -0.81 4.19
N THR A 555 -11.32 -0.50 3.28
CA THR A 555 -11.47 0.83 2.69
C THR A 555 -12.87 1.38 2.98
N LEU A 556 -12.98 2.70 3.13
CA LEU A 556 -14.24 3.41 3.33
C LEU A 556 -14.20 4.72 2.54
N GLU A 557 -15.12 4.87 1.60
CA GLU A 557 -15.07 5.95 0.62
C GLU A 557 -16.46 6.53 0.31
N LEU A 558 -16.51 7.83 0.04
CA LEU A 558 -17.64 8.51 -0.58
C LEU A 558 -17.53 8.31 -2.09
N SER A 559 -18.12 7.24 -2.63
CA SER A 559 -18.01 6.89 -4.06
C SER A 559 -18.57 7.99 -4.98
N HIS A 560 -19.65 8.66 -4.57
CA HIS A 560 -20.24 9.78 -5.28
C HIS A 560 -20.79 10.83 -4.31
N VAL A 561 -20.40 12.10 -4.47
CA VAL A 561 -20.92 13.24 -3.69
C VAL A 561 -21.59 14.22 -4.62
N VAL A 562 -22.83 14.64 -4.31
CA VAL A 562 -23.64 15.55 -5.15
C VAL A 562 -24.11 16.78 -4.39
N ASN A 563 -24.22 17.91 -5.10
CA ASN A 563 -24.79 19.14 -4.58
C ASN A 563 -26.33 19.16 -4.69
N ALA A 564 -26.95 20.26 -4.25
CA ALA A 564 -28.41 20.45 -4.31
C ALA A 564 -29.04 20.38 -5.71
N LYS A 565 -28.24 20.55 -6.78
CA LYS A 565 -28.70 20.42 -8.18
C LYS A 565 -28.58 18.98 -8.70
N GLY A 566 -27.90 18.11 -7.97
CA GLY A 566 -27.52 16.76 -8.42
C GLY A 566 -26.22 16.73 -9.23
N ASP A 567 -25.45 17.83 -9.27
CA ASP A 567 -24.14 17.81 -9.93
C ASP A 567 -23.14 17.07 -9.03
N ILE A 568 -22.34 16.18 -9.62
CA ILE A 568 -21.28 15.47 -8.90
C ILE A 568 -20.17 16.45 -8.54
N VAL A 569 -19.92 16.61 -7.24
CA VAL A 569 -18.88 17.47 -6.67
C VAL A 569 -17.67 16.71 -6.15
N GLY A 570 -17.74 15.39 -6.03
CA GLY A 570 -16.62 14.53 -5.61
C GLY A 570 -16.92 13.04 -5.89
N LYS A 571 -15.89 12.23 -6.06
CA LYS A 571 -15.97 10.77 -6.25
C LYS A 571 -14.85 10.05 -5.50
N ASP A 572 -15.06 8.81 -5.10
CA ASP A 572 -14.02 7.93 -4.53
C ASP A 572 -13.16 8.64 -3.46
N ILE A 573 -13.81 9.40 -2.56
CA ILE A 573 -13.13 10.22 -1.54
C ILE A 573 -13.06 9.41 -0.27
N SER A 574 -11.85 8.99 0.14
CA SER A 574 -11.66 8.28 1.41
C SER A 574 -12.04 9.16 2.59
N PHE A 575 -12.61 8.58 3.64
CA PHE A 575 -12.92 9.29 4.88
C PHE A 575 -12.96 8.32 6.07
N PRO A 576 -12.66 8.78 7.29
CA PRO A 576 -12.61 7.91 8.47
C PRO A 576 -14.00 7.57 9.02
N GLU A 577 -14.14 6.35 9.53
CA GLU A 577 -15.40 5.76 9.98
C GLU A 577 -16.05 6.53 11.15
N ASN A 578 -15.25 7.18 11.99
CA ASN A 578 -15.72 8.02 13.09
C ASN A 578 -16.49 9.29 12.63
N MET A 579 -16.51 9.62 11.33
CA MET A 579 -17.40 10.68 10.79
C MET A 579 -18.85 10.21 10.57
N LEU A 580 -19.12 8.91 10.56
CA LEU A 580 -20.45 8.34 10.29
C LEU A 580 -21.40 8.51 11.45
N ILE A 581 -22.66 8.83 11.17
CA ILE A 581 -23.76 8.86 12.15
C ILE A 581 -24.86 7.89 11.68
N PRO A 582 -25.11 6.77 12.37
CA PRO A 582 -24.42 6.26 13.57
C PRO A 582 -23.01 5.68 13.28
N GLU A 583 -22.28 5.21 14.29
CA GLU A 583 -20.90 4.67 14.15
C GLU A 583 -20.85 3.21 13.67
N ASP A 584 -21.83 2.43 14.06
CA ASP A 584 -21.90 0.96 13.92
C ASP A 584 -22.66 0.53 12.65
N VAL A 585 -22.69 1.38 11.64
CA VAL A 585 -23.46 1.20 10.38
C VAL A 585 -23.12 -0.11 9.66
N PHE A 586 -21.88 -0.57 9.79
CA PHE A 586 -21.36 -1.74 9.10
C PHE A 586 -21.22 -2.98 10.01
N ASP A 587 -21.87 -3.00 11.17
CA ASP A 587 -22.03 -4.18 12.02
C ASP A 587 -23.27 -4.99 11.59
N ARG A 588 -23.24 -5.48 10.34
CA ARG A 588 -24.30 -6.25 9.69
C ARG A 588 -23.73 -7.20 8.65
N ASP A 589 -24.57 -8.05 8.07
CA ASP A 589 -24.16 -8.85 6.91
C ASP A 589 -23.83 -7.94 5.71
N PRO A 590 -22.80 -8.29 4.90
CA PRO A 590 -22.45 -7.55 3.69
C PRO A 590 -23.56 -7.57 2.64
N ASP A 591 -23.63 -6.51 1.85
CA ASP A 591 -24.57 -6.43 0.72
C ASP A 591 -24.16 -7.34 -0.43
N ASP A 592 -22.85 -7.55 -0.60
CA ASP A 592 -22.28 -8.46 -1.60
C ASP A 592 -20.97 -9.10 -1.11
N GLU A 593 -20.64 -10.27 -1.65
CA GLU A 593 -19.42 -11.00 -1.33
C GLU A 593 -18.77 -11.57 -2.59
N ASP A 594 -17.49 -11.21 -2.79
CA ASP A 594 -16.60 -11.90 -3.71
C ASP A 594 -15.73 -12.88 -2.94
N PHE A 595 -15.94 -14.17 -3.18
CA PHE A 595 -15.18 -15.26 -2.55
C PHE A 595 -14.22 -15.92 -3.55
N GLU A 596 -12.94 -15.95 -3.19
CA GLU A 596 -11.90 -16.69 -3.91
C GLU A 596 -11.49 -17.93 -3.11
N GLY A 597 -11.83 -19.11 -3.66
CA GLY A 597 -11.44 -20.39 -3.09
C GLY A 597 -9.93 -20.69 -3.25
N PHE A 598 -9.47 -21.77 -2.63
CA PHE A 598 -8.06 -22.17 -2.63
C PHE A 598 -7.42 -22.24 -4.03
N THR A 599 -6.40 -21.42 -4.25
CA THR A 599 -5.54 -21.42 -5.46
C THR A 599 -4.14 -21.96 -5.16
N GLY A 600 -4.04 -23.10 -4.46
CA GLY A 600 -2.76 -23.77 -4.21
C GLY A 600 -2.12 -23.36 -2.87
N ASN A 601 -1.02 -22.58 -2.90
CA ASN A 601 -0.28 -22.18 -1.69
C ASN A 601 -0.89 -20.95 -0.98
N GLU A 602 -1.85 -20.28 -1.62
CA GLU A 602 -2.60 -19.14 -1.06
C GLU A 602 -3.93 -19.65 -0.49
N GLY A 603 -4.28 -19.20 0.72
CA GLY A 603 -5.51 -19.58 1.42
C GLY A 603 -6.77 -18.97 0.79
N ALA A 604 -7.95 -19.44 1.19
CA ALA A 604 -9.21 -18.85 0.75
C ALA A 604 -9.36 -17.42 1.29
N SER A 605 -9.91 -16.52 0.46
CA SER A 605 -10.17 -15.13 0.83
C SER A 605 -11.58 -14.71 0.42
N ALA A 606 -12.15 -13.77 1.17
CA ALA A 606 -13.41 -13.14 0.84
C ALA A 606 -13.26 -11.62 0.89
N THR A 607 -13.99 -10.94 0.00
CA THR A 607 -14.17 -9.49 -0.01
C THR A 607 -15.64 -9.19 0.23
N HIS A 608 -15.92 -8.47 1.31
CA HIS A 608 -17.24 -8.01 1.71
C HIS A 608 -17.45 -6.57 1.27
N PHE A 609 -18.56 -6.32 0.57
CA PHE A 609 -18.96 -4.99 0.14
C PHE A 609 -20.19 -4.51 0.93
N TYR A 610 -20.13 -3.29 1.44
CA TYR A 610 -21.22 -2.61 2.12
C TYR A 610 -21.49 -1.27 1.44
N ARG A 611 -22.76 -0.95 1.22
CA ARG A 611 -23.21 0.24 0.49
C ARG A 611 -24.25 0.97 1.31
N GLU A 612 -24.06 2.26 1.44
CA GLU A 612 -24.96 3.15 2.17
C GLU A 612 -25.14 4.47 1.42
N THR A 613 -26.14 5.25 1.83
CA THR A 613 -26.30 6.63 1.37
C THR A 613 -26.37 7.56 2.59
N GLY A 614 -25.70 8.71 2.52
CA GLY A 614 -25.65 9.65 3.64
C GLY A 614 -25.70 11.12 3.23
N ALA A 615 -26.01 11.97 4.20
CA ALA A 615 -25.90 13.42 4.11
C ALA A 615 -24.55 13.88 4.69
N LEU A 616 -23.66 14.39 3.84
CA LEU A 616 -22.37 14.94 4.23
C LEU A 616 -22.56 16.40 4.69
N ILE A 617 -22.27 16.67 5.95
CA ILE A 617 -22.41 17.97 6.62
C ILE A 617 -21.02 18.48 6.97
N MET A 618 -20.69 19.71 6.58
CA MET A 618 -19.34 20.25 6.78
C MET A 618 -19.36 21.75 7.08
N PRO A 619 -18.66 22.22 8.12
CA PRO A 619 -18.42 23.65 8.32
C PRO A 619 -17.76 24.25 7.07
N LYS A 620 -18.25 25.39 6.58
CA LYS A 620 -17.71 26.03 5.36
C LYS A 620 -16.22 26.36 5.46
N ARG A 621 -15.72 26.57 6.68
CA ARG A 621 -14.29 26.75 6.96
C ARG A 621 -13.44 25.52 6.60
N PHE A 622 -14.00 24.32 6.68
CA PHE A 622 -13.34 23.05 6.34
C PHE A 622 -13.60 22.58 4.91
N HIS A 623 -14.42 23.30 4.13
CA HIS A 623 -14.63 23.01 2.70
C HIS A 623 -13.32 22.84 1.93
N PHE A 624 -12.27 23.60 2.28
CA PHE A 624 -10.98 23.48 1.61
C PHE A 624 -10.34 22.10 1.82
N LEU A 625 -10.58 21.41 2.95
CA LEU A 625 -10.06 20.06 3.21
C LEU A 625 -10.70 19.04 2.26
N PHE A 626 -12.01 19.14 2.03
CA PHE A 626 -12.70 18.34 1.02
C PHE A 626 -12.14 18.58 -0.40
N VAL A 627 -11.86 19.84 -0.75
CA VAL A 627 -11.22 20.16 -2.04
C VAL A 627 -9.80 19.58 -2.13
N LEU A 628 -9.04 19.62 -1.03
CA LEU A 628 -7.73 18.98 -0.98
C LEU A 628 -7.85 17.46 -1.20
N GLU A 629 -8.83 16.80 -0.57
CA GLU A 629 -9.05 15.36 -0.74
C GLU A 629 -9.43 15.01 -2.19
N LYS A 630 -10.28 15.81 -2.82
CA LYS A 630 -10.55 15.65 -4.26
C LYS A 630 -9.28 15.72 -5.11
N LEU A 631 -8.43 16.72 -4.86
CA LEU A 631 -7.15 16.84 -5.55
C LEU A 631 -6.23 15.65 -5.26
N LYS A 632 -6.28 15.11 -4.02
CA LYS A 632 -5.55 13.89 -3.62
C LYS A 632 -5.91 12.69 -4.52
N HIS A 633 -7.18 12.57 -4.89
CA HIS A 633 -7.73 11.54 -5.77
C HIS A 633 -7.76 11.94 -7.26
N GLY A 634 -6.98 12.94 -7.67
CA GLY A 634 -6.83 13.34 -9.08
C GLY A 634 -8.03 14.09 -9.67
N GLN A 635 -8.92 14.61 -8.82
CA GLN A 635 -10.12 15.34 -9.25
C GLN A 635 -9.93 16.85 -9.15
N GLY A 636 -9.96 17.51 -10.30
CA GLY A 636 -9.81 18.97 -10.42
C GLY A 636 -8.47 19.36 -11.03
N ASN A 637 -8.19 20.67 -11.08
CA ASN A 637 -6.95 21.22 -11.61
C ASN A 637 -6.09 21.75 -10.45
N ALA A 638 -5.09 20.96 -10.06
CA ALA A 638 -4.19 21.29 -8.96
C ALA A 638 -3.34 22.55 -9.23
N GLU A 639 -2.91 22.77 -10.48
CA GLU A 639 -2.12 23.93 -10.88
C GLU A 639 -2.93 25.23 -10.75
N GLN A 640 -4.16 25.24 -11.27
CA GLN A 640 -5.07 26.36 -11.16
C GLN A 640 -5.38 26.67 -9.69
N PHE A 641 -5.63 25.64 -8.88
CA PHE A 641 -5.94 25.81 -7.45
C PHE A 641 -4.73 26.34 -6.65
N LEU A 642 -3.53 25.88 -6.97
CA LEU A 642 -2.28 26.37 -6.41
C LEU A 642 -2.06 27.85 -6.76
N GLU A 643 -2.24 28.23 -8.03
CA GLU A 643 -2.04 29.61 -8.48
C GLU A 643 -3.11 30.56 -7.93
N ASP A 644 -4.38 30.14 -7.86
CA ASP A 644 -5.43 30.92 -7.23
C ASP A 644 -5.14 31.16 -5.73
N SER A 645 -4.68 30.13 -5.02
CA SER A 645 -4.29 30.25 -3.61
C SER A 645 -3.06 31.15 -3.42
N ARG A 646 -2.08 31.05 -4.32
CA ARG A 646 -0.90 31.93 -4.34
C ARG A 646 -1.29 33.38 -4.61
N ARG A 647 -2.23 33.63 -5.52
CA ARG A 647 -2.78 34.97 -5.81
C ARG A 647 -3.42 35.58 -4.57
N VAL A 648 -4.25 34.83 -3.84
CA VAL A 648 -4.89 35.31 -2.59
C VAL A 648 -3.84 35.73 -1.56
N VAL A 649 -2.77 34.94 -1.38
CA VAL A 649 -1.68 35.30 -0.45
C VAL A 649 -0.92 36.54 -0.91
N ARG A 650 -0.71 36.74 -2.22
CA ARG A 650 -0.08 37.95 -2.77
C ARG A 650 -0.94 39.20 -2.59
N GLU A 651 -2.26 39.07 -2.74
CA GLU A 651 -3.22 40.15 -2.52
C GLU A 651 -3.39 40.47 -1.03
N GLN A 652 -3.28 39.46 -0.15
CA GLN A 652 -3.50 39.57 1.29
C GLN A 652 -2.33 38.96 2.10
N PRO A 653 -1.12 39.56 2.08
CA PRO A 653 0.07 38.96 2.68
C PRO A 653 0.03 38.80 4.20
N ASN A 654 -0.86 39.53 4.88
CA ASN A 654 -1.04 39.45 6.34
C ASN A 654 -2.12 38.43 6.77
N ASP A 655 -2.85 37.81 5.83
CA ASP A 655 -3.81 36.74 6.15
C ASP A 655 -3.06 35.44 6.43
N LYS A 656 -2.91 35.13 7.73
CA LYS A 656 -2.29 33.89 8.20
C LYS A 656 -3.02 32.64 7.69
N GLY A 657 -4.34 32.68 7.57
CA GLY A 657 -5.15 31.55 7.10
C GLY A 657 -4.94 31.27 5.62
N ALA A 658 -4.88 32.31 4.78
CA ALA A 658 -4.54 32.17 3.36
C ALA A 658 -3.14 31.59 3.17
N ARG A 659 -2.15 32.08 3.93
CA ARG A 659 -0.78 31.55 3.89
C ARG A 659 -0.74 30.08 4.28
N GLN A 660 -1.49 29.69 5.30
CA GLN A 660 -1.53 28.31 5.76
C GLN A 660 -2.20 27.36 4.75
N ARG A 661 -3.32 27.78 4.13
CA ARG A 661 -3.96 27.01 3.05
C ARG A 661 -2.99 26.77 1.88
N LEU A 662 -2.25 27.80 1.47
CA LEU A 662 -1.23 27.68 0.42
C LEU A 662 -0.15 26.65 0.79
N LEU A 663 0.32 26.68 2.04
CA LEU A 663 1.31 25.71 2.53
C LEU A 663 0.75 24.28 2.56
N GLN A 664 -0.50 24.08 2.96
CA GLN A 664 -1.14 22.75 2.94
C GLN A 664 -1.26 22.20 1.51
N ILE A 665 -1.64 23.02 0.54
CA ILE A 665 -1.66 22.61 -0.89
C ILE A 665 -0.25 22.19 -1.31
N CYS A 666 0.76 23.01 -1.02
CA CYS A 666 2.14 22.69 -1.38
C CYS A 666 2.65 21.41 -0.70
N ARG A 667 2.30 21.17 0.57
CA ARG A 667 2.64 19.94 1.30
C ARG A 667 1.95 18.72 0.69
N MET A 668 0.67 18.84 0.35
CA MET A 668 -0.10 17.79 -0.32
C MET A 668 0.55 17.40 -1.66
N LEU A 669 0.91 18.40 -2.47
CA LEU A 669 1.58 18.21 -3.76
C LEU A 669 3.00 17.66 -3.63
N THR A 670 3.57 17.63 -2.42
CA THR A 670 4.94 17.15 -2.18
C THR A 670 5.04 15.84 -1.38
N LEU A 671 3.92 15.18 -1.10
CA LEU A 671 3.88 13.87 -0.42
C LEU A 671 4.44 12.75 -1.32
N GLU A 672 5.26 11.88 -0.74
CA GLU A 672 5.85 10.72 -1.42
C GLU A 672 4.75 9.71 -1.84
N GLY A 673 4.75 9.29 -3.11
CA GLY A 673 3.77 8.31 -3.66
C GLY A 673 2.89 8.84 -4.81
N ARG A 674 2.86 10.15 -5.07
CA ARG A 674 1.97 10.77 -6.08
C ARG A 674 2.72 11.40 -7.26
N LEU A 675 3.49 10.55 -7.95
CA LEU A 675 4.49 10.96 -8.93
C LEU A 675 3.98 11.79 -10.13
N TYR A 676 2.70 11.72 -10.49
CA TYR A 676 2.23 12.34 -11.74
C TYR A 676 1.80 13.81 -11.58
N VAL A 677 0.93 14.13 -10.61
CA VAL A 677 0.44 15.51 -10.40
C VAL A 677 1.50 16.39 -9.71
N ALA A 678 2.34 15.79 -8.87
CA ALA A 678 3.38 16.50 -8.14
C ALA A 678 4.50 17.06 -9.04
N THR A 679 4.80 16.42 -10.18
CA THR A 679 5.91 16.82 -11.05
C THR A 679 5.60 18.06 -11.87
N GLU A 680 4.36 18.22 -12.36
CA GLU A 680 3.93 19.40 -13.11
C GLU A 680 3.95 20.68 -12.24
N CYS A 681 3.50 20.57 -10.99
CA CYS A 681 3.45 21.71 -10.06
C CYS A 681 4.76 21.92 -9.28
N ALA A 682 5.76 21.03 -9.39
CA ALA A 682 6.96 21.05 -8.56
C ALA A 682 7.75 22.37 -8.67
N ASP A 683 7.81 22.96 -9.87
CA ASP A 683 8.47 24.25 -10.09
C ASP A 683 7.75 25.38 -9.34
N SER A 684 6.44 25.47 -9.50
CA SER A 684 5.59 26.44 -8.79
C SER A 684 5.70 26.29 -7.28
N VAL A 685 5.68 25.05 -6.77
CA VAL A 685 5.83 24.77 -5.33
C VAL A 685 7.22 25.18 -4.83
N MET A 686 8.28 24.89 -5.59
CA MET A 686 9.64 25.31 -5.24
C MET A 686 9.77 26.83 -5.18
N GLN A 687 9.16 27.54 -6.13
CA GLN A 687 9.13 29.00 -6.14
C GLN A 687 8.35 29.59 -4.95
N ILE A 688 7.18 29.02 -4.64
CA ILE A 688 6.35 29.42 -3.49
C ILE A 688 7.10 29.18 -2.17
N ALA A 689 7.75 28.02 -2.02
CA ALA A 689 8.52 27.68 -0.84
C ALA A 689 9.64 28.70 -0.59
N PHE A 690 10.30 29.15 -1.65
CA PHE A 690 11.29 30.22 -1.56
C PHE A 690 10.66 31.58 -1.19
N GLU A 691 9.55 31.98 -1.83
CA GLU A 691 8.83 33.22 -1.51
C GLU A 691 8.37 33.27 -0.05
N LEU A 692 7.96 32.13 0.51
CA LEU A 692 7.49 32.01 1.89
C LEU A 692 8.63 31.75 2.89
N ALA A 693 9.87 31.57 2.41
CA ALA A 693 11.02 31.14 3.20
C ALA A 693 10.82 29.81 3.96
N ASP A 694 10.02 28.89 3.40
CA ASP A 694 9.81 27.53 3.92
C ASP A 694 10.84 26.57 3.31
N MET A 695 11.96 26.39 4.02
CA MET A 695 13.10 25.63 3.51
C MET A 695 12.88 24.12 3.51
N GLU A 696 11.99 23.62 4.36
CA GLU A 696 11.60 22.21 4.36
C GLU A 696 10.83 21.88 3.09
N LEU A 697 9.82 22.70 2.77
CA LEU A 697 9.05 22.56 1.54
C LEU A 697 9.93 22.76 0.29
N PHE A 698 10.86 23.73 0.33
CA PHE A 698 11.85 23.93 -0.73
C PHE A 698 12.67 22.66 -0.93
N GLY A 699 13.19 22.08 0.15
CA GLY A 699 13.93 20.82 0.12
C GLY A 699 13.11 19.64 -0.39
N ARG A 700 11.83 19.52 -0.04
CA ARG A 700 10.93 18.45 -0.55
C ARG A 700 10.70 18.59 -2.05
N SER A 701 10.43 19.81 -2.54
CA SER A 701 10.24 20.09 -3.97
C SER A 701 11.48 19.73 -4.81
N MET A 702 12.68 19.99 -4.29
CA MET A 702 13.94 19.60 -4.94
C MET A 702 14.06 18.08 -5.13
N VAL A 703 13.66 17.29 -4.13
CA VAL A 703 13.72 15.82 -4.19
C VAL A 703 12.75 15.26 -5.22
N LEU A 704 11.56 15.87 -5.36
CA LEU A 704 10.54 15.46 -6.34
C LEU A 704 11.02 15.66 -7.78
N LEU A 705 11.62 16.82 -8.09
CA LEU A 705 12.23 17.12 -9.39
C LEU A 705 13.39 16.16 -9.74
N GLY A 706 13.91 15.41 -8.77
CA GLY A 706 14.84 14.30 -9.02
C GLY A 706 16.17 14.71 -9.67
N GLY A 707 16.53 15.99 -9.63
CA GLY A 707 17.74 16.52 -10.27
C GLY A 707 17.58 16.94 -11.73
N GLU A 708 16.35 17.01 -12.25
CA GLU A 708 16.02 17.68 -13.52
C GLU A 708 15.65 19.13 -13.22
N PHE A 709 16.67 19.97 -13.03
CA PHE A 709 16.46 21.37 -12.71
C PHE A 709 16.63 22.26 -13.95
N SER A 710 15.76 23.24 -14.11
CA SER A 710 15.93 24.33 -15.07
C SER A 710 17.07 25.26 -14.63
N SER A 711 17.62 26.06 -15.55
CA SER A 711 18.68 27.03 -15.22
C SER A 711 18.24 28.04 -14.14
N SER A 712 16.95 28.41 -14.11
CA SER A 712 16.38 29.27 -13.07
C SER A 712 16.41 28.60 -11.70
N GLN A 713 16.01 27.33 -11.63
CA GLN A 713 16.02 26.56 -10.38
C GLN A 713 17.43 26.33 -9.85
N ILE A 714 18.39 26.04 -10.73
CA ILE A 714 19.82 25.91 -10.35
C ILE A 714 20.34 27.21 -9.77
N THR A 715 20.02 28.34 -10.42
CA THR A 715 20.36 29.68 -9.90
C THR A 715 19.75 29.91 -8.52
N GLN A 716 18.50 29.49 -8.32
CA GLN A 716 17.80 29.65 -7.05
C GLN A 716 18.40 28.79 -5.94
N ILE A 717 18.75 27.53 -6.23
CA ILE A 717 19.47 26.65 -5.30
C ILE A 717 20.82 27.28 -4.93
N ALA A 718 21.60 27.75 -5.91
CA ALA A 718 22.90 28.39 -5.67
C ALA A 718 22.77 29.65 -4.81
N LYS A 719 21.75 30.48 -5.06
CA LYS A 719 21.42 31.66 -4.23
C LYS A 719 21.05 31.27 -2.81
N THR A 720 20.24 30.22 -2.62
CA THR A 720 19.90 29.70 -1.28
C THR A 720 21.15 29.24 -0.52
N ILE A 721 22.06 28.51 -1.18
CA ILE A 721 23.35 28.09 -0.59
C ILE A 721 24.18 29.32 -0.20
N PHE A 722 24.24 30.32 -1.06
CA PHE A 722 25.02 31.55 -0.82
C PHE A 722 24.43 32.42 0.31
N GLN A 723 23.11 32.58 0.37
CA GLN A 723 22.44 33.50 1.32
C GLN A 723 22.18 32.88 2.70
N ILE A 724 21.73 31.62 2.74
CA ILE A 724 21.27 30.95 3.97
C ILE A 724 22.30 29.92 4.46
N GLY A 725 23.05 29.31 3.54
CA GLY A 725 24.06 28.28 3.82
C GLY A 725 23.62 26.87 3.42
N LEU A 726 24.60 26.01 3.14
CA LEU A 726 24.37 24.66 2.63
C LEU A 726 23.61 23.76 3.61
N HIS A 727 23.87 23.90 4.92
CA HIS A 727 23.33 23.03 5.97
C HIS A 727 21.80 22.85 5.92
N VAL A 728 21.05 23.87 5.48
CA VAL A 728 19.58 23.85 5.42
C VAL A 728 19.06 22.90 4.34
N ILE A 729 19.71 22.85 3.17
CA ILE A 729 19.24 22.07 2.01
C ILE A 729 20.10 20.83 1.74
N ARG A 730 21.20 20.63 2.49
CA ARG A 730 22.12 19.50 2.37
C ARG A 730 21.42 18.13 2.41
N PRO A 731 20.46 17.85 3.31
CA PRO A 731 19.77 16.55 3.32
C PRO A 731 19.01 16.29 2.02
N SER A 732 18.33 17.29 1.48
CA SER A 732 17.59 17.20 0.22
C SER A 732 18.51 17.03 -0.99
N LEU A 733 19.60 17.79 -1.06
CA LEU A 733 20.61 17.62 -2.10
C LEU A 733 21.22 16.23 -2.07
N ASN A 734 21.54 15.70 -0.88
CA ASN A 734 22.06 14.33 -0.74
C ASN A 734 21.05 13.29 -1.26
N LYS A 735 19.74 13.46 -0.99
CA LYS A 735 18.69 12.60 -1.55
C LYS A 735 18.63 12.69 -3.08
N VAL A 736 18.70 13.90 -3.65
CA VAL A 736 18.74 14.11 -5.11
C VAL A 736 19.93 13.39 -5.74
N PHE A 737 21.13 13.52 -5.14
CA PHE A 737 22.33 12.86 -5.61
C PHE A 737 22.42 11.36 -5.28
N ALA A 738 21.60 10.83 -4.36
CA ALA A 738 21.56 9.41 -4.03
C ALA A 738 20.56 8.60 -4.88
N ARG A 739 19.58 9.25 -5.51
CA ARG A 739 18.47 8.61 -6.24
C ARG A 739 18.95 7.86 -7.48
N LYS A 740 19.19 6.54 -7.38
CA LYS A 740 19.67 5.70 -8.49
C LYS A 740 18.61 5.61 -9.58
N GLY A 741 19.00 5.85 -10.84
CA GLY A 741 18.10 5.65 -11.97
C GLY A 741 17.62 4.19 -12.03
N HIS A 742 16.32 3.97 -12.13
CA HIS A 742 15.76 2.64 -12.37
C HIS A 742 16.18 2.18 -13.77
N TYR A 743 16.84 1.02 -13.86
CA TYR A 743 17.10 0.28 -15.10
C TYR A 743 17.71 1.05 -16.28
N SER A 744 18.75 1.86 -16.06
CA SER A 744 19.52 2.38 -17.20
C SER A 744 20.60 1.37 -17.62
N TYR A 745 20.49 0.84 -18.84
CA TYR A 745 21.54 0.05 -19.50
C TYR A 745 22.78 0.90 -19.90
N ASN A 746 22.70 2.23 -19.72
CA ASN A 746 23.75 3.21 -20.04
C ASN A 746 24.12 4.05 -18.80
N ASN A 747 25.32 4.67 -18.80
CA ASN A 747 25.79 5.59 -17.75
C ASN A 747 25.06 6.96 -17.75
N GLU A 748 23.78 7.01 -18.14
CA GLU A 748 22.96 8.23 -18.23
C GLU A 748 22.77 8.91 -16.86
N SER A 749 22.52 8.12 -15.81
CA SER A 749 22.47 8.57 -14.41
C SER A 749 23.76 9.30 -14.00
N PHE A 750 24.91 8.72 -14.36
CA PHE A 750 26.23 9.32 -14.10
C PHE A 750 26.38 10.68 -14.78
N PHE A 751 26.10 10.77 -16.09
CA PHE A 751 26.21 12.04 -16.82
C PHE A 751 25.25 13.11 -16.29
N ARG A 752 24.00 12.75 -15.94
CA ARG A 752 23.02 13.69 -15.36
C ARG A 752 23.52 14.30 -14.06
N ARG A 753 24.04 13.47 -13.14
CA ARG A 753 24.55 13.94 -11.84
C ARG A 753 25.81 14.78 -11.99
N MET A 754 26.73 14.39 -12.88
CA MET A 754 27.93 15.17 -13.18
C MET A 754 27.59 16.55 -13.74
N ASN A 755 26.64 16.61 -14.69
CA ASN A 755 26.14 17.86 -15.23
C ASN A 755 25.52 18.76 -14.15
N LEU A 756 24.65 18.19 -13.30
CA LEU A 756 24.02 18.93 -12.21
C LEU A 756 25.05 19.50 -11.22
N LEU A 757 26.02 18.69 -10.79
CA LEU A 757 27.08 19.14 -9.89
C LEU A 757 27.90 20.26 -10.51
N SER A 758 28.25 20.15 -11.80
CA SER A 758 28.99 21.18 -12.54
C SER A 758 28.21 22.50 -12.62
N GLN A 759 26.93 22.46 -12.98
CA GLN A 759 26.09 23.66 -13.07
C GLN A 759 25.91 24.35 -11.71
N LEU A 760 25.60 23.59 -10.65
CA LEU A 760 25.47 24.13 -9.29
C LEU A 760 26.79 24.74 -8.78
N ALA A 761 27.91 24.05 -9.00
CA ALA A 761 29.22 24.56 -8.61
C ALA A 761 29.54 25.86 -9.37
N LYS A 762 29.31 25.89 -10.68
CA LYS A 762 29.56 27.07 -11.52
C LYS A 762 28.74 28.28 -11.06
N GLU A 763 27.43 28.13 -10.91
CA GLU A 763 26.54 29.22 -10.47
C GLU A 763 26.90 29.74 -9.07
N TYR A 764 27.21 28.85 -8.13
CA TYR A 764 27.63 29.26 -6.80
C TYR A 764 28.96 30.04 -6.81
N HIS A 765 29.96 29.59 -7.59
CA HIS A 765 31.23 30.31 -7.70
C HIS A 765 31.08 31.67 -8.38
N LEU A 766 30.23 31.78 -9.40
CA LEU A 766 29.89 33.07 -10.03
C LEU A 766 29.28 34.04 -9.02
N LEU A 767 28.33 33.59 -8.18
CA LEU A 767 27.76 34.42 -7.12
C LEU A 767 28.81 34.88 -6.08
N CYS A 768 29.76 34.01 -5.74
CA CYS A 768 30.88 34.37 -4.86
C CYS A 768 31.78 35.44 -5.50
N GLU A 769 32.13 35.30 -6.78
CA GLU A 769 32.96 36.24 -7.52
C GLU A 769 32.29 37.61 -7.67
N GLU A 770 31.01 37.64 -8.06
CA GLU A 770 30.21 38.87 -8.18
C GLU A 770 30.15 39.67 -6.88
N GLN A 771 30.11 38.97 -5.74
CA GLN A 771 30.08 39.58 -4.40
C GLN A 771 31.48 39.75 -3.79
N SER A 772 32.55 39.45 -4.53
CA SER A 772 33.95 39.49 -4.05
C SER A 772 34.18 38.68 -2.76
N GLN A 773 33.45 37.58 -2.59
CA GLN A 773 33.57 36.66 -1.46
C GLN A 773 34.29 35.37 -1.88
N LYS A 774 35.04 34.76 -0.96
CA LYS A 774 35.62 33.45 -1.21
C LYS A 774 34.57 32.34 -0.99
N PRO A 775 34.59 31.26 -1.79
CA PRO A 775 33.73 30.10 -1.55
C PRO A 775 33.89 29.55 -0.13
N SER A 776 32.77 29.28 0.54
CA SER A 776 32.74 28.59 1.83
C SER A 776 33.43 27.22 1.78
N ALA A 777 34.26 26.91 2.77
CA ALA A 777 34.93 25.62 2.91
C ALA A 777 33.95 24.45 2.98
N GLU A 778 32.79 24.63 3.64
CA GLU A 778 31.75 23.61 3.74
C GLU A 778 31.19 23.22 2.37
N VAL A 779 31.02 24.20 1.48
CA VAL A 779 30.49 23.96 0.13
C VAL A 779 31.51 23.25 -0.74
N ILE A 780 32.78 23.62 -0.65
CA ILE A 780 33.87 22.93 -1.35
C ILE A 780 33.98 21.48 -0.88
N GLU A 781 33.96 21.24 0.43
CA GLU A 781 34.00 19.89 1.00
C GLU A 781 32.79 19.04 0.56
N TRP A 782 31.58 19.63 0.51
CA TRP A 782 30.41 18.94 -0.01
C TRP A 782 30.52 18.62 -1.50
N GLN A 783 31.02 19.55 -2.32
CA GLN A 783 31.26 19.30 -3.74
C GLN A 783 32.25 18.14 -3.94
N ASP A 784 33.33 18.11 -3.16
CA ASP A 784 34.34 17.06 -3.20
C ASP A 784 33.75 15.69 -2.79
N ASN A 785 33.03 15.64 -1.68
CA ASN A 785 32.38 14.43 -1.18
C ASN A 785 31.32 13.92 -2.17
N THR A 786 30.54 14.82 -2.78
CA THR A 786 29.51 14.48 -3.76
C THR A 786 30.13 13.95 -5.04
N PHE A 787 31.20 14.59 -5.53
CA PHE A 787 31.96 14.11 -6.69
C PHE A 787 32.50 12.70 -6.46
N ASN A 788 33.19 12.46 -5.33
CA ASN A 788 33.72 11.14 -4.98
C ASN A 788 32.63 10.08 -4.79
N ASN A 789 31.47 10.47 -4.24
CA ASN A 789 30.32 9.59 -4.12
C ASN A 789 29.76 9.20 -5.50
N ILE A 790 29.60 10.15 -6.43
CA ILE A 790 29.17 9.85 -7.81
C ILE A 790 30.14 8.86 -8.46
N LEU A 791 31.45 9.07 -8.34
CA LEU A 791 32.46 8.17 -8.89
C LEU A 791 32.36 6.75 -8.31
N SER A 792 32.28 6.64 -6.98
CA SER A 792 32.29 5.34 -6.29
C SER A 792 30.97 4.56 -6.37
N THR A 793 29.84 5.24 -6.58
CA THR A 793 28.52 4.59 -6.66
C THR A 793 28.08 4.22 -8.06
N GLU A 794 28.44 5.02 -9.06
CA GLU A 794 27.98 4.81 -10.44
C GLU A 794 29.01 4.06 -11.30
N LEU A 795 30.32 4.26 -11.08
CA LEU A 795 31.35 3.60 -11.87
C LEU A 795 31.73 2.24 -11.26
N ARG A 796 31.62 1.18 -12.06
CA ARG A 796 31.92 -0.21 -11.64
C ARG A 796 33.33 -0.66 -12.06
N GLY A 797 34.09 0.24 -12.67
CA GLY A 797 35.41 -0.03 -13.22
C GLY A 797 35.35 -0.86 -14.51
N SER A 798 34.30 -0.73 -15.33
CA SER A 798 34.37 -1.30 -16.67
C SER A 798 35.26 -0.46 -17.60
N GLU A 799 35.63 -1.01 -18.76
CA GLU A 799 36.30 -0.23 -19.80
C GLU A 799 35.44 0.94 -20.28
N SER A 800 34.13 0.78 -20.40
CA SER A 800 33.20 1.86 -20.75
C SER A 800 33.15 2.95 -19.69
N ASP A 801 33.21 2.59 -18.41
CA ASP A 801 33.19 3.57 -17.31
C ASP A 801 34.40 4.52 -17.38
N GLY A 802 35.55 4.00 -17.82
CA GLY A 802 36.77 4.82 -17.96
C GLY A 802 36.60 5.86 -19.05
N HIS A 803 36.04 5.47 -20.19
CA HIS A 803 35.72 6.37 -21.29
C HIS A 803 34.67 7.41 -20.88
N ASP A 804 33.59 6.99 -20.23
CA ASP A 804 32.50 7.86 -19.81
C ASP A 804 32.95 8.87 -18.76
N LEU A 805 33.85 8.48 -17.84
CA LEU A 805 34.47 9.40 -16.90
C LEU A 805 35.27 10.50 -17.61
N ALA A 806 36.13 10.14 -18.58
CA ALA A 806 36.89 11.13 -19.34
C ALA A 806 35.97 12.07 -20.13
N LYS A 807 34.90 11.53 -20.72
CA LYS A 807 33.87 12.30 -21.42
C LYS A 807 33.10 13.24 -20.48
N ALA A 808 32.75 12.80 -19.27
CA ALA A 808 32.04 13.63 -18.30
C ALA A 808 32.90 14.79 -17.80
N LEU A 809 34.20 14.55 -17.54
CA LEU A 809 35.13 15.63 -17.18
C LEU A 809 35.28 16.67 -18.28
N SER A 810 35.21 16.23 -19.54
CA SER A 810 35.29 17.11 -20.69
C SER A 810 34.01 17.93 -20.89
N ASN A 811 32.84 17.30 -20.79
CA ASN A 811 31.56 17.97 -21.01
C ASN A 811 31.11 18.82 -19.82
N TYR A 812 31.46 18.42 -18.60
CA TYR A 812 30.94 18.98 -17.35
C TYR A 812 32.09 19.26 -16.36
N PRO A 813 32.98 20.22 -16.67
CA PRO A 813 34.13 20.51 -15.82
C PRO A 813 33.70 20.99 -14.44
N VAL A 814 34.39 20.50 -13.40
CA VAL A 814 34.24 20.94 -12.01
C VAL A 814 35.62 21.36 -11.51
N MET A 815 35.76 22.57 -10.95
CA MET A 815 37.06 23.12 -10.51
C MET A 815 37.82 22.16 -9.60
N GLY A 816 38.99 21.66 -10.02
CA GLY A 816 39.80 20.68 -9.29
C GLY A 816 39.43 19.21 -9.53
N SER A 817 38.56 18.90 -10.50
CA SER A 817 38.11 17.52 -10.75
C SER A 817 39.25 16.60 -11.20
N PHE A 818 40.24 17.11 -11.95
CA PHE A 818 41.35 16.30 -12.45
C PHE A 818 42.25 15.74 -11.35
N SER A 819 42.62 16.56 -10.37
CA SER A 819 43.42 16.10 -9.23
C SER A 819 42.66 15.07 -8.38
N ARG A 820 41.35 15.26 -8.20
CA ARG A 820 40.47 14.32 -7.50
C ARG A 820 40.29 13.00 -8.26
N THR A 821 40.06 13.07 -9.56
CA THR A 821 39.98 11.89 -10.42
C THR A 821 41.30 11.12 -10.42
N ALA A 822 42.45 11.79 -10.40
CA ALA A 822 43.74 11.12 -10.29
C ALA A 822 43.83 10.27 -9.02
N ALA A 823 43.47 10.83 -7.85
CA ALA A 823 43.43 10.08 -6.59
C ALA A 823 42.46 8.90 -6.63
N PHE A 824 41.28 9.06 -7.23
CA PHE A 824 40.33 7.97 -7.42
C PHE A 824 40.88 6.84 -8.31
N LEU A 825 41.56 7.19 -9.41
CA LEU A 825 42.19 6.22 -10.30
C LEU A 825 43.32 5.44 -9.62
N GLU A 826 44.10 6.09 -8.75
CA GLU A 826 45.14 5.43 -7.94
C GLU A 826 44.56 4.32 -7.04
N THR A 827 43.38 4.54 -6.48
CA THR A 827 42.70 3.51 -5.66
C THR A 827 42.10 2.37 -6.50
N ASN A 828 42.01 2.53 -7.83
CA ASN A 828 41.39 1.57 -8.76
C ASN A 828 42.40 0.95 -9.75
N LEU A 829 43.70 1.02 -9.48
CA LEU A 829 44.76 0.51 -10.36
C LEU A 829 44.67 -0.99 -10.67
N SER A 830 44.03 -1.78 -9.80
CA SER A 830 43.76 -3.20 -10.07
C SER A 830 42.85 -3.40 -11.29
N ASN A 831 42.04 -2.39 -11.62
CA ASN A 831 41.13 -2.41 -12.75
C ASN A 831 41.77 -1.74 -13.97
N THR A 832 42.71 -2.47 -14.56
CA THR A 832 43.58 -1.94 -15.63
C THR A 832 42.79 -1.49 -16.86
N ALA A 833 41.71 -2.18 -17.24
CA ALA A 833 40.88 -1.81 -18.38
C ALA A 833 40.18 -0.45 -18.19
N PHE A 834 39.63 -0.19 -17.00
CA PHE A 834 39.01 1.09 -16.65
C PHE A 834 40.00 2.25 -16.73
N VAL A 835 41.14 2.12 -16.04
CA VAL A 835 42.13 3.21 -15.95
C VAL A 835 42.76 3.49 -17.32
N LEU A 836 43.03 2.46 -18.13
CA LEU A 836 43.56 2.61 -19.49
C LEU A 836 42.57 3.29 -20.43
N SER A 837 41.31 2.90 -20.36
CA SER A 837 40.25 3.51 -21.16
C SER A 837 40.10 5.00 -20.82
N PHE A 838 40.14 5.35 -19.53
CA PHE A 838 40.14 6.74 -19.07
C PHE A 838 41.33 7.52 -19.64
N ILE A 839 42.55 7.02 -19.45
CA ILE A 839 43.77 7.72 -19.86
C ILE A 839 43.82 7.96 -21.37
N THR A 840 43.48 6.94 -22.16
CA THR A 840 43.50 7.05 -23.62
C THR A 840 42.40 7.99 -24.11
N ALA A 841 41.20 7.95 -23.52
CA ALA A 841 40.13 8.88 -23.85
C ALA A 841 40.45 10.32 -23.42
N ALA A 842 41.00 10.53 -22.22
CA ALA A 842 41.38 11.85 -21.72
C ALA A 842 42.47 12.49 -22.59
N HIS A 843 43.46 11.69 -23.03
CA HIS A 843 44.45 12.14 -24.01
C HIS A 843 43.80 12.55 -25.34
N ASP A 844 42.90 11.74 -25.91
CA ASP A 844 42.17 12.07 -27.14
C ASP A 844 41.36 13.38 -26.99
N TYR A 845 40.67 13.56 -25.87
CA TYR A 845 39.93 14.81 -25.58
C TYR A 845 40.86 16.03 -25.39
N SER A 846 42.07 15.84 -24.87
CA SER A 846 43.08 16.91 -24.78
C SER A 846 43.60 17.35 -26.15
N LEU A 847 43.72 16.43 -27.12
CA LEU A 847 44.14 16.75 -28.48
C LEU A 847 43.08 17.52 -29.25
N THR A 848 41.79 17.26 -28.96
CA THR A 848 40.66 17.98 -29.56
C THR A 848 40.36 19.32 -28.91
N GLY A 849 41.09 19.70 -27.86
CA GLY A 849 40.94 20.97 -27.14
C GLY A 849 39.83 21.00 -26.09
N ASN A 850 39.20 19.85 -25.82
CA ASN A 850 38.09 19.76 -24.87
C ASN A 850 38.53 19.45 -23.43
N LEU A 851 39.84 19.29 -23.20
CA LEU A 851 40.47 19.15 -21.88
C LEU A 851 41.82 19.88 -21.84
N ASP A 852 42.20 20.39 -20.67
CA ASP A 852 43.48 21.07 -20.46
C ASP A 852 44.65 20.09 -20.64
N LYS A 853 45.54 20.40 -21.58
CA LYS A 853 46.69 19.54 -21.91
C LYS A 853 47.69 19.40 -20.77
N SER A 854 47.85 20.45 -19.96
CA SER A 854 48.76 20.45 -18.81
C SER A 854 48.23 19.54 -17.69
N GLU A 855 46.92 19.61 -17.40
CA GLU A 855 46.30 18.76 -16.38
C GLU A 855 46.28 17.29 -16.79
N VAL A 856 45.90 16.99 -18.04
CA VAL A 856 45.93 15.63 -18.58
C VAL A 856 47.36 15.10 -18.62
N GLY A 857 48.33 15.92 -19.04
CA GLY A 857 49.76 15.57 -19.05
C GLY A 857 50.28 15.16 -17.66
N ALA A 858 49.94 15.91 -16.61
CA ALA A 858 50.35 15.59 -15.24
C ALA A 858 49.76 14.24 -14.74
N VAL A 859 48.50 13.94 -15.09
CA VAL A 859 47.87 12.65 -14.76
C VAL A 859 48.53 11.49 -15.52
N LEU A 860 48.86 11.71 -16.79
CA LEU A 860 49.55 10.73 -17.64
C LEU A 860 50.95 10.41 -17.10
N GLU A 861 51.77 11.41 -16.80
CA GLU A 861 53.11 11.22 -16.25
C GLU A 861 53.09 10.44 -14.93
N ARG A 862 52.08 10.68 -14.10
CA ARG A 862 51.92 10.04 -12.79
C ARG A 862 51.44 8.58 -12.88
N LEU A 863 50.44 8.29 -13.72
CA LEU A 863 49.77 6.98 -13.72
C LEU A 863 50.31 6.00 -14.75
N LEU A 864 50.85 6.47 -15.88
CA LEU A 864 51.27 5.60 -16.99
C LEU A 864 52.30 4.54 -16.58
N PRO A 865 53.36 4.85 -15.80
CA PRO A 865 54.32 3.82 -15.35
C PRO A 865 53.67 2.73 -14.47
N ILE A 866 52.75 3.14 -13.60
CA ILE A 866 52.08 2.26 -12.63
C ILE A 866 51.14 1.28 -13.36
N ILE A 867 50.43 1.77 -14.35
CA ILE A 867 49.49 0.98 -15.16
C ILE A 867 50.23 -0.04 -16.01
N VAL A 868 51.35 0.38 -16.63
CA VAL A 868 52.19 -0.52 -17.43
C VAL A 868 52.74 -1.66 -16.57
N GLN A 869 53.12 -1.40 -15.32
CA GLN A 869 53.56 -2.44 -14.38
C GLN A 869 52.41 -3.34 -13.88
N SER A 870 51.20 -2.80 -13.78
CA SER A 870 50.04 -3.48 -13.22
C SER A 870 49.15 -4.17 -14.26
N PHE A 871 49.47 -4.06 -15.55
CA PHE A 871 48.69 -4.56 -16.68
C PHE A 871 48.37 -6.06 -16.54
N LYS A 872 47.08 -6.41 -16.64
CA LYS A 872 46.60 -7.80 -16.59
C LYS A 872 45.51 -8.01 -17.63
N ILE A 873 45.47 -9.21 -18.21
CA ILE A 873 44.39 -9.64 -19.10
C ILE A 873 43.46 -10.54 -18.29
N GLU A 874 42.30 -10.02 -17.91
CA GLU A 874 41.33 -10.79 -17.12
C GLU A 874 40.74 -11.93 -17.97
N ASN A 875 40.77 -13.15 -17.42
CA ASN A 875 40.14 -14.32 -18.02
C ASN A 875 38.66 -14.38 -17.62
N THR A 876 37.79 -14.63 -18.59
CA THR A 876 36.42 -15.13 -18.43
C THR A 876 36.45 -16.55 -17.85
N THR A 877 36.99 -16.72 -16.65
CA THR A 877 36.92 -18.00 -15.94
C THR A 877 35.56 -18.10 -15.29
N SER A 878 34.74 -19.06 -15.73
CA SER A 878 33.46 -19.41 -15.12
C SER A 878 33.56 -19.48 -13.60
N LEU A 879 32.96 -18.53 -12.90
CA LEU A 879 32.53 -18.70 -11.52
C LEU A 879 31.46 -19.81 -11.52
N ARG A 880 31.80 -21.00 -11.01
CA ARG A 880 30.75 -21.91 -10.50
C ARG A 880 30.23 -21.28 -9.21
N PRO A 881 28.90 -21.19 -9.00
CA PRO A 881 28.37 -20.85 -7.69
C PRO A 881 28.83 -21.93 -6.70
N ALA A 882 29.29 -21.52 -5.53
CA ALA A 882 29.37 -22.41 -4.39
C ALA A 882 27.93 -22.84 -4.07
N GLU A 883 27.67 -24.15 -4.11
CA GLU A 883 26.41 -24.72 -3.65
C GLU A 883 26.33 -24.55 -2.13
N THR A 884 25.62 -23.52 -1.67
CA THR A 884 24.99 -23.50 -0.36
C THR A 884 23.47 -23.58 -0.57
N PRO A 885 22.79 -24.62 -0.07
CA PRO A 885 21.34 -24.67 -0.09
C PRO A 885 20.81 -23.77 1.03
N PHE A 886 19.78 -22.98 0.71
CA PHE A 886 19.03 -22.03 1.56
C PHE A 886 19.58 -20.60 1.69
N ALA A 887 19.13 -19.74 0.77
CA ALA A 887 18.68 -18.37 1.07
C ALA A 887 17.80 -17.87 -0.08
N LEU A 888 16.49 -17.77 0.16
CA LEU A 888 15.57 -16.97 -0.64
C LEU A 888 15.68 -15.51 -0.17
N SER A 889 15.54 -14.57 -1.11
CA SER A 889 15.55 -13.10 -0.95
C SER A 889 16.90 -12.39 -1.08
N SER A 890 17.29 -12.05 -2.30
CA SER A 890 17.49 -10.65 -2.73
C SER A 890 17.75 -10.60 -4.24
N TYR A 891 17.11 -9.65 -4.91
CA TYR A 891 17.24 -9.42 -6.34
C TYR A 891 18.70 -9.17 -6.76
N CYS A 892 19.16 -9.97 -7.73
CA CYS A 892 20.23 -9.68 -8.69
C CYS A 892 21.58 -9.15 -8.17
N ALA A 893 22.36 -9.99 -7.50
CA ALA A 893 23.81 -9.90 -7.62
C ALA A 893 24.25 -10.57 -8.94
N TYR A 894 24.22 -9.84 -10.05
CA TYR A 894 24.87 -10.30 -11.28
C TYR A 894 26.35 -10.54 -10.97
N PRO A 895 26.93 -11.71 -11.30
CA PRO A 895 28.34 -11.95 -11.10
C PRO A 895 29.15 -10.89 -11.85
N LYS A 896 30.19 -10.33 -11.20
CA LYS A 896 31.20 -9.47 -11.82
C LYS A 896 31.78 -10.21 -13.03
N THR A 897 31.21 -9.97 -14.21
CA THR A 897 31.80 -10.39 -15.47
C THR A 897 32.74 -9.27 -15.87
N THR A 898 33.98 -9.37 -15.42
CA THR A 898 35.04 -8.53 -15.98
C THR A 898 35.21 -8.92 -17.44
N SER A 899 34.71 -8.07 -18.33
CA SER A 899 34.97 -8.21 -19.76
C SER A 899 36.46 -8.00 -20.00
N ARG A 900 37.09 -8.90 -20.76
CA ARG A 900 38.47 -8.73 -21.22
C ARG A 900 38.64 -7.35 -21.85
N ILE A 901 39.73 -6.66 -21.50
CA ILE A 901 40.13 -5.38 -22.12
C ILE A 901 40.06 -5.48 -23.65
N SER A 902 39.53 -4.45 -24.31
CA SER A 902 39.41 -4.45 -25.76
C SER A 902 40.78 -4.37 -26.44
N SER A 903 40.88 -4.97 -27.62
CA SER A 903 42.10 -4.92 -28.44
C SER A 903 42.46 -3.48 -28.83
N ASN A 904 41.46 -2.63 -29.06
CA ASN A 904 41.65 -1.22 -29.41
C ASN A 904 42.33 -0.44 -28.28
N THR A 905 41.92 -0.65 -27.03
CA THR A 905 42.51 0.04 -25.87
C THR A 905 43.96 -0.38 -25.63
N VAL A 906 44.28 -1.66 -25.86
CA VAL A 906 45.68 -2.15 -25.82
C VAL A 906 46.52 -1.49 -26.92
N ILE A 907 45.99 -1.38 -28.15
CA ILE A 907 46.70 -0.70 -29.25
C ILE A 907 46.94 0.77 -28.92
N LYS A 908 45.93 1.48 -28.40
CA LYS A 908 46.07 2.88 -27.97
C LYS A 908 47.10 3.06 -26.87
N LEU A 909 47.20 2.13 -25.92
CA LEU A 909 48.26 2.17 -24.89
C LEU A 909 49.66 2.09 -25.52
N ILE A 910 49.86 1.21 -26.49
CA ILE A 910 51.16 1.07 -27.18
C ILE A 910 51.49 2.35 -27.96
N GLN A 911 50.50 2.90 -28.68
CA GLN A 911 50.66 4.17 -29.39
C GLN A 911 50.99 5.34 -28.46
N LEU A 912 50.31 5.41 -27.32
CA LEU A 912 50.54 6.44 -26.30
C LEU A 912 51.94 6.29 -25.69
N ALA A 913 52.34 5.07 -25.35
CA ALA A 913 53.66 4.80 -24.80
C ALA A 913 54.79 5.11 -25.78
N ASP A 914 54.60 4.84 -27.07
CA ASP A 914 55.55 5.23 -28.12
C ASP A 914 55.66 6.77 -28.22
N ALA A 915 54.53 7.49 -28.11
CA ALA A 915 54.52 8.96 -28.11
C ALA A 915 55.19 9.57 -26.86
N THR A 916 55.08 8.92 -25.71
CA THR A 916 55.68 9.39 -24.44
C THR A 916 57.02 8.72 -24.10
N ASN A 917 57.57 7.91 -24.99
CA ASN A 917 58.78 7.10 -24.77
C ASN A 917 58.73 6.21 -23.50
N ALA A 918 57.56 5.67 -23.17
CA ALA A 918 57.34 4.81 -22.01
C ALA A 918 57.64 3.32 -22.33
N ASN A 919 58.21 2.59 -21.37
CA ASN A 919 58.63 1.20 -21.58
C ASN A 919 57.45 0.21 -21.46
N VAL A 920 56.96 -0.35 -22.57
CA VAL A 920 55.84 -1.32 -22.62
C VAL A 920 56.22 -2.78 -22.46
N THR A 921 57.47 -3.11 -22.08
CA THR A 921 57.95 -4.50 -22.02
C THR A 921 57.05 -5.42 -21.18
N GLY A 922 56.58 -4.95 -20.00
CA GLY A 922 55.69 -5.74 -19.13
C GLY A 922 54.30 -6.03 -19.73
N VAL A 923 53.76 -5.10 -20.51
CA VAL A 923 52.49 -5.30 -21.26
C VAL A 923 52.68 -6.39 -22.31
N MET A 924 53.81 -6.33 -23.03
CA MET A 924 54.15 -7.32 -24.06
C MET A 924 54.41 -8.70 -23.47
N ASP A 925 55.10 -8.80 -22.34
CA ASP A 925 55.33 -10.07 -21.64
C ASP A 925 54.00 -10.71 -21.19
N THR A 926 53.05 -9.90 -20.69
CA THR A 926 51.70 -10.37 -20.33
C THR A 926 50.94 -10.89 -21.55
N LEU A 927 51.03 -10.20 -22.70
CA LEU A 927 50.43 -10.66 -23.96
C LEU A 927 51.08 -11.97 -24.46
N VAL A 928 52.39 -12.12 -24.31
CA VAL A 928 53.14 -13.36 -24.63
C VAL A 928 52.64 -14.52 -23.76
N GLU A 929 52.58 -14.32 -22.44
CA GLU A 929 52.11 -15.34 -21.50
C GLU A 929 50.66 -15.72 -21.78
N TYR A 930 49.83 -14.73 -22.10
CA TYR A 930 48.43 -14.95 -22.45
C TYR A 930 48.27 -15.77 -23.73
N ALA A 931 49.02 -15.43 -24.77
CA ALA A 931 49.03 -16.14 -26.04
C ALA A 931 49.55 -17.58 -25.90
N ALA A 932 50.53 -17.83 -25.03
CA ALA A 932 51.09 -19.16 -24.79
C ALA A 932 50.13 -20.11 -24.03
N ASN A 933 49.17 -19.55 -23.29
CA ASN A 933 48.32 -20.31 -22.37
C ASN A 933 46.85 -20.45 -22.82
N VAL A 934 46.52 -20.09 -24.07
CA VAL A 934 45.14 -20.14 -24.59
C VAL A 934 44.64 -21.59 -24.65
N LYS A 935 43.64 -21.95 -23.82
CA LYS A 935 43.04 -23.29 -23.74
C LYS A 935 41.52 -23.21 -23.52
N GLY A 936 40.82 -24.32 -23.69
CA GLY A 936 39.38 -24.44 -23.36
C GLY A 936 38.42 -24.08 -24.50
N SER A 937 37.14 -23.86 -24.16
CA SER A 937 36.04 -23.63 -25.11
C SER A 937 36.07 -22.26 -25.80
N GLU A 938 36.82 -21.29 -25.28
CA GLU A 938 36.89 -19.92 -25.81
C GLU A 938 38.10 -19.66 -26.73
N ILE A 939 38.88 -20.70 -27.04
CA ILE A 939 40.14 -20.60 -27.81
C ILE A 939 39.98 -19.82 -29.13
N GLU A 940 38.91 -20.11 -29.89
CA GLU A 940 38.62 -19.44 -31.16
C GLU A 940 38.37 -17.94 -30.98
N SER A 941 37.52 -17.57 -30.02
CA SER A 941 37.21 -16.18 -29.71
C SER A 941 38.44 -15.41 -29.25
N THR A 942 39.29 -16.04 -28.43
CA THR A 942 40.51 -15.40 -27.91
C THR A 942 41.51 -15.06 -29.02
N PHE A 943 41.77 -15.99 -29.94
CA PHE A 943 42.63 -15.71 -31.07
C PHE A 943 42.00 -14.68 -32.01
N HIS A 944 40.80 -14.95 -32.51
CA HIS A 944 40.21 -14.17 -33.61
C HIS A 944 39.63 -12.81 -33.18
N LYS A 945 39.09 -12.66 -31.98
CA LYS A 945 38.47 -11.39 -31.51
C LYS A 945 39.39 -10.50 -30.69
N PHE A 946 40.51 -11.02 -30.18
CA PHE A 946 41.42 -10.24 -29.31
C PHE A 946 42.87 -10.26 -29.79
N LEU A 947 43.54 -11.41 -29.77
CA LEU A 947 44.99 -11.50 -30.03
C LEU A 947 45.38 -11.08 -31.45
N PHE A 948 44.64 -11.56 -32.47
CA PHE A 948 44.88 -11.16 -33.86
C PHE A 948 44.64 -9.67 -34.08
N PRO A 949 43.51 -9.07 -33.65
CA PRO A 949 43.33 -7.63 -33.70
C PRO A 949 44.48 -6.83 -33.06
N VAL A 950 44.98 -7.23 -31.88
CA VAL A 950 46.13 -6.58 -31.24
C VAL A 950 47.38 -6.70 -32.11
N ALA A 951 47.73 -7.90 -32.59
CA ALA A 951 48.89 -8.12 -33.45
C ALA A 951 48.83 -7.30 -34.75
N ASN A 952 47.67 -7.24 -35.40
CA ASN A 952 47.48 -6.42 -36.59
C ASN A 952 47.61 -4.92 -36.29
N GLY A 953 47.08 -4.47 -35.15
CA GLY A 953 47.21 -3.07 -34.72
C GLY A 953 48.66 -2.66 -34.47
N ILE A 954 49.44 -3.53 -33.80
CA ILE A 954 50.88 -3.32 -33.55
C ILE A 954 51.64 -3.31 -34.89
N SER A 955 51.45 -4.32 -35.74
CA SER A 955 52.12 -4.39 -37.05
C SER A 955 51.80 -3.18 -37.92
N LYS A 956 50.53 -2.76 -37.95
CA LYS A 956 50.10 -1.54 -38.66
C LYS A 956 50.76 -0.30 -38.07
N HIS A 957 50.80 -0.17 -36.74
CA HIS A 957 51.42 0.99 -36.08
C HIS A 957 52.91 1.10 -36.45
N ILE A 958 53.66 0.00 -36.31
CA ILE A 958 55.08 -0.10 -36.71
C ILE A 958 55.26 0.27 -38.19
N GLY A 959 54.40 -0.27 -39.07
CA GLY A 959 54.44 0.04 -40.50
C GLY A 959 54.16 1.52 -40.80
N THR A 960 53.21 2.14 -40.10
CA THR A 960 52.86 3.56 -40.28
C THR A 960 53.91 4.52 -39.71
N THR A 961 54.49 4.21 -38.55
CA THR A 961 55.49 5.07 -37.90
C THR A 961 56.91 4.81 -38.40
N LYS A 962 57.14 3.69 -39.10
CA LYS A 962 58.45 3.22 -39.57
C LYS A 962 59.49 3.07 -38.45
N ARG A 963 59.05 2.92 -37.20
CA ARG A 963 59.95 2.64 -36.07
C ARG A 963 60.48 1.20 -36.11
N PRO A 964 61.64 0.89 -35.52
CA PRO A 964 62.04 -0.49 -35.32
C PRO A 964 61.06 -1.22 -34.39
N PHE A 965 60.84 -2.51 -34.64
CA PHE A 965 60.11 -3.37 -33.71
C PHE A 965 61.02 -3.75 -32.53
N THR A 966 60.42 -3.94 -31.36
CA THR A 966 61.13 -4.36 -30.15
C THR A 966 61.24 -5.89 -30.07
N THR A 967 62.21 -6.39 -29.31
CA THR A 967 62.37 -7.84 -29.06
C THR A 967 61.11 -8.45 -28.43
N SER A 968 60.41 -7.72 -27.57
CA SER A 968 59.17 -8.20 -26.93
C SER A 968 57.98 -8.25 -27.91
N GLU A 969 57.88 -7.33 -28.86
CA GLU A 969 56.88 -7.37 -29.96
C GLU A 969 57.12 -8.55 -30.90
N GLN A 970 58.38 -8.77 -31.28
CA GLN A 970 58.78 -9.96 -32.06
C GLN A 970 58.42 -11.25 -31.32
N ARG A 971 58.71 -11.32 -30.01
CA ARG A 971 58.40 -12.49 -29.18
C ARG A 971 56.89 -12.75 -29.09
N PHE A 972 56.08 -11.70 -28.88
CA PHE A 972 54.63 -11.81 -28.85
C PHE A 972 54.07 -12.39 -30.15
N ILE A 973 54.43 -11.81 -31.29
CA ILE A 973 53.95 -12.27 -32.61
C ILE A 973 54.40 -13.71 -32.87
N THR A 974 55.65 -14.05 -32.53
CA THR A 974 56.17 -15.43 -32.69
C THR A 974 55.38 -16.44 -31.86
N VAL A 975 55.16 -16.16 -30.58
CA VAL A 975 54.43 -17.07 -29.65
C VAL A 975 52.96 -17.18 -30.03
N LEU A 976 52.31 -16.06 -30.37
CA LEU A 976 50.93 -16.02 -30.86
C LEU A 976 50.74 -16.96 -32.05
N LEU A 977 51.55 -16.79 -33.10
CA LEU A 977 51.39 -17.55 -34.33
C LEU A 977 51.77 -19.02 -34.15
N THR A 978 52.79 -19.31 -33.34
CA THR A 978 53.17 -20.68 -33.01
C THR A 978 52.03 -21.39 -32.27
N SER A 979 51.51 -20.81 -31.18
CA SER A 979 50.40 -21.40 -30.41
C SER A 979 49.12 -21.51 -31.24
N TYR A 980 48.84 -20.55 -32.11
CA TYR A 980 47.68 -20.63 -33.00
C TYR A 980 47.76 -21.84 -33.95
N VAL A 981 48.92 -22.11 -34.54
CA VAL A 981 49.13 -23.24 -35.44
C VAL A 981 49.21 -24.59 -34.69
N THR A 982 49.77 -24.63 -33.47
CA THR A 982 49.91 -25.87 -32.70
C THR A 982 48.67 -26.22 -31.88
N ASP A 983 48.04 -25.24 -31.24
CA ASP A 983 47.04 -25.44 -30.19
C ASP A 983 45.60 -25.17 -30.67
N TYR A 984 45.40 -24.22 -31.58
CA TYR A 984 44.08 -23.97 -32.19
C TYR A 984 43.84 -24.83 -33.43
N VAL A 985 44.73 -24.79 -34.44
CA VAL A 985 44.58 -25.63 -35.64
C VAL A 985 44.69 -27.11 -35.28
N LYS A 986 45.70 -27.45 -34.45
CA LYS A 986 46.07 -28.81 -34.02
C LYS A 986 46.54 -29.71 -35.17
N ASN A 987 47.14 -30.83 -34.79
CA ASN A 987 47.57 -31.85 -35.76
C ASN A 987 46.38 -32.37 -36.57
N ALA A 988 46.60 -32.64 -37.86
CA ALA A 988 45.60 -33.23 -38.74
C ALA A 988 45.14 -34.59 -38.18
N PRO A 989 43.82 -34.79 -37.93
CA PRO A 989 43.32 -36.10 -37.54
C PRO A 989 43.39 -37.08 -38.72
N SER A 990 43.58 -38.37 -38.43
CA SER A 990 43.65 -39.39 -39.49
C SER A 990 42.35 -39.42 -40.32
N PRO A 991 42.44 -39.56 -41.65
CA PRO A 991 41.26 -39.70 -42.51
C PRO A 991 40.43 -40.96 -42.13
N PRO A 992 39.10 -40.98 -42.35
CA PRO A 992 38.26 -42.08 -41.91
C PRO A 992 38.66 -43.41 -42.60
N PRO A 993 38.97 -44.50 -41.86
CA PRO A 993 39.38 -45.77 -42.45
C PRO A 993 38.20 -46.64 -42.95
N ASP A 994 38.53 -47.66 -43.75
CA ASP A 994 37.63 -48.70 -44.22
C ASP A 994 37.28 -49.71 -43.10
N TRP A 995 36.04 -50.19 -43.01
CA TRP A 995 35.41 -50.72 -41.76
C TRP A 995 35.99 -52.02 -41.16
N LYS A 996 37.00 -52.64 -41.76
CA LYS A 996 37.46 -54.02 -41.43
C LYS A 996 38.36 -54.17 -40.20
N VAL A 997 38.67 -53.11 -39.45
CA VAL A 997 39.65 -53.18 -38.34
C VAL A 997 39.09 -52.56 -37.06
N ARG A 998 38.11 -53.17 -36.37
CA ARG A 998 37.63 -52.56 -35.10
C ARG A 998 37.19 -53.49 -33.97
N THR A 999 37.59 -53.03 -32.77
CA THR A 999 37.11 -53.28 -31.40
C THR A 999 37.48 -54.62 -30.74
N THR A 1000 38.34 -54.54 -29.73
CA THR A 1000 38.67 -55.66 -28.84
C THR A 1000 37.67 -55.70 -27.69
N ILE A 1001 36.66 -56.58 -27.79
CA ILE A 1001 35.80 -56.89 -26.64
C ILE A 1001 36.54 -57.95 -25.81
N HIS A 1002 36.93 -57.61 -24.58
CA HIS A 1002 37.75 -58.49 -23.73
C HIS A 1002 36.93 -59.49 -22.89
N CYS A 1003 35.61 -59.30 -22.76
CA CYS A 1003 34.74 -60.17 -21.95
C CYS A 1003 34.16 -61.36 -22.73
N SER A 1004 34.30 -62.59 -22.25
CA SER A 1004 33.83 -63.82 -22.91
C SER A 1004 32.39 -64.24 -22.58
N CYS A 1005 31.55 -63.35 -22.06
CA CYS A 1005 30.15 -63.69 -21.76
C CYS A 1005 29.30 -63.76 -23.05
N ALA A 1006 28.18 -64.51 -22.99
CA ALA A 1006 27.29 -64.72 -24.14
C ALA A 1006 26.73 -63.40 -24.74
N ASP A 1007 26.52 -62.39 -23.91
CA ASP A 1007 26.07 -61.06 -24.36
C ASP A 1007 27.15 -60.37 -25.21
N CYS A 1008 28.40 -60.44 -24.78
CA CYS A 1008 29.55 -59.88 -25.48
C CYS A 1008 29.87 -60.62 -26.77
N ASP A 1009 29.64 -61.94 -26.85
CA ASP A 1009 29.74 -62.70 -28.10
C ASP A 1009 28.71 -62.23 -29.13
N SER A 1010 27.45 -62.03 -28.72
CA SER A 1010 26.40 -61.52 -29.60
C SER A 1010 26.70 -60.11 -30.12
N LEU A 1011 27.38 -59.28 -29.31
CA LEU A 1011 27.87 -57.97 -29.75
C LEU A 1011 29.05 -58.10 -30.73
N ARG A 1012 30.01 -58.99 -30.47
CA ARG A 1012 31.13 -59.31 -31.37
C ARG A 1012 30.65 -59.71 -32.76
N THR A 1013 29.65 -60.60 -32.84
CA THR A 1013 29.05 -61.02 -34.13
C THR A 1013 28.46 -59.83 -34.89
N PHE A 1014 27.76 -58.92 -34.19
CA PHE A 1014 27.21 -57.72 -34.83
C PHE A 1014 28.29 -56.76 -35.31
N ILE A 1015 29.35 -56.56 -34.53
CA ILE A 1015 30.47 -55.71 -34.91
C ILE A 1015 31.12 -56.22 -36.20
N ASN A 1016 31.31 -57.54 -36.32
CA ASN A 1016 31.94 -58.18 -37.48
C ASN A 1016 31.04 -58.25 -38.73
N ASP A 1017 29.72 -58.03 -38.60
CA ASP A 1017 28.79 -58.01 -39.74
C ASP A 1017 28.94 -56.70 -40.55
N LEU A 1018 29.39 -56.78 -41.80
CA LEU A 1018 29.66 -55.62 -42.64
C LEU A 1018 28.40 -54.89 -43.14
N HIS A 1019 27.22 -55.52 -43.03
CA HIS A 1019 25.96 -54.98 -43.58
C HIS A 1019 25.00 -54.52 -42.50
N ALA A 1020 25.05 -55.11 -41.29
CA ALA A 1020 24.20 -54.70 -40.18
C ALA A 1020 24.62 -53.32 -39.62
N LYS A 1021 23.71 -52.34 -39.73
CA LYS A 1021 23.91 -50.97 -39.21
C LYS A 1021 23.50 -50.83 -37.74
N THR A 1022 22.50 -51.57 -37.29
CA THR A 1022 21.91 -51.49 -35.95
C THR A 1022 21.59 -52.87 -35.40
N LYS A 1023 21.72 -53.08 -34.08
CA LYS A 1023 21.24 -54.29 -33.38
C LYS A 1023 20.64 -53.96 -32.01
N ASP A 1024 19.55 -54.67 -31.69
CA ASP A 1024 18.77 -54.49 -30.46
C ASP A 1024 19.01 -55.64 -29.48
N PHE A 1025 19.27 -55.27 -28.22
CA PHE A 1025 19.61 -56.16 -27.13
C PHE A 1025 18.60 -56.01 -25.98
N PRO A 1026 17.51 -56.81 -25.92
CA PRO A 1026 16.54 -56.80 -24.82
C PRO A 1026 17.15 -57.46 -23.58
N MET A 1027 17.44 -56.68 -22.53
CA MET A 1027 18.10 -57.21 -21.32
C MET A 1027 17.97 -56.27 -20.13
N ALA A 1028 18.10 -56.79 -18.91
CA ALA A 1028 18.02 -56.01 -17.66
C ALA A 1028 19.15 -54.96 -17.54
N GLU A 1029 18.96 -53.97 -16.68
CA GLU A 1029 19.83 -52.78 -16.61
C GLU A 1029 21.32 -53.09 -16.37
N LYS A 1030 21.63 -54.02 -15.46
CA LYS A 1030 23.02 -54.42 -15.18
C LYS A 1030 23.71 -54.99 -16.43
N ARG A 1031 22.99 -55.77 -17.25
CA ARG A 1031 23.50 -56.35 -18.50
C ARG A 1031 23.63 -55.31 -19.61
N ARG A 1032 22.69 -54.35 -19.70
CA ARG A 1032 22.82 -53.21 -20.63
C ARG A 1032 24.06 -52.37 -20.31
N LYS A 1033 24.26 -52.01 -19.04
CA LYS A 1033 25.44 -51.25 -18.59
C LYS A 1033 26.74 -51.99 -18.90
N HIS A 1034 26.77 -53.31 -18.72
CA HIS A 1034 27.93 -54.14 -19.08
C HIS A 1034 28.25 -54.08 -20.58
N LEU A 1035 27.27 -54.32 -21.46
CA LEU A 1035 27.47 -54.24 -22.91
C LEU A 1035 27.86 -52.83 -23.36
N ASP A 1036 27.27 -51.80 -22.75
CA ASP A 1036 27.58 -50.41 -23.06
C ASP A 1036 29.05 -50.04 -22.77
N GLN A 1037 29.63 -50.62 -21.72
CA GLN A 1037 31.04 -50.43 -21.33
C GLN A 1037 32.04 -51.11 -22.27
N GLN A 1038 31.63 -52.14 -23.03
CA GLN A 1038 32.53 -52.84 -23.95
C GLN A 1038 32.63 -52.19 -25.34
N ILE A 1039 31.84 -51.12 -25.59
CA ILE A 1039 31.71 -50.50 -26.91
C ILE A 1039 32.53 -49.21 -27.01
N ASP A 1040 33.34 -49.09 -28.06
CA ASP A 1040 34.03 -47.85 -28.39
C ASP A 1040 33.04 -46.80 -28.95
N LYS A 1041 32.75 -45.79 -28.14
CA LYS A 1041 31.84 -44.69 -28.48
C LYS A 1041 32.34 -43.78 -29.61
N SER A 1042 33.54 -44.01 -30.12
CA SER A 1042 34.08 -43.34 -31.32
C SER A 1042 33.45 -43.86 -32.61
N TYR A 1043 32.94 -45.10 -32.59
CA TYR A 1043 32.47 -45.81 -33.78
C TYR A 1043 31.03 -46.33 -33.66
N PHE A 1044 30.50 -46.36 -32.44
CA PHE A 1044 29.16 -46.85 -32.19
C PHE A 1044 28.38 -45.89 -31.28
N THR A 1045 27.08 -45.76 -31.52
CA THR A 1045 26.16 -45.08 -30.61
C THR A 1045 25.23 -46.09 -29.96
N THR A 1046 24.81 -45.80 -28.73
CA THR A 1046 23.90 -46.66 -27.98
C THR A 1046 22.71 -45.87 -27.47
N SER A 1047 21.52 -46.45 -27.57
CA SER A 1047 20.27 -45.86 -27.06
C SER A 1047 19.46 -46.92 -26.31
N THR A 1048 18.76 -46.51 -25.24
CA THR A 1048 17.88 -47.41 -24.50
C THR A 1048 16.43 -47.11 -24.85
N ILE A 1049 15.73 -48.10 -25.40
CA ILE A 1049 14.31 -48.01 -25.77
C ILE A 1049 13.47 -48.58 -24.62
N LYS A 1050 12.64 -47.73 -24.01
CA LYS A 1050 11.82 -48.04 -22.82
C LYS A 1050 10.37 -48.44 -23.14
N LEU A 1051 10.16 -49.23 -24.19
CA LEU A 1051 8.80 -49.63 -24.64
C LEU A 1051 8.28 -50.92 -23.98
N ARG A 1052 9.16 -51.78 -23.44
CA ARG A 1052 8.81 -53.07 -22.82
C ARG A 1052 9.80 -53.46 -21.72
N SER A 1053 9.40 -54.31 -20.77
CA SER A 1053 10.33 -54.90 -19.80
C SER A 1053 10.79 -56.30 -20.25
N PRO A 1054 12.10 -56.62 -20.21
CA PRO A 1054 13.21 -55.71 -19.93
C PRO A 1054 13.46 -54.73 -21.09
N TYR A 1055 13.93 -53.51 -20.78
CA TYR A 1055 14.25 -52.49 -21.79
C TYR A 1055 15.32 -52.96 -22.78
N ILE A 1056 15.31 -52.36 -23.98
CA ILE A 1056 16.18 -52.73 -25.10
C ILE A 1056 17.35 -51.75 -25.20
N LEU A 1057 18.59 -52.25 -25.29
CA LEU A 1057 19.76 -51.47 -25.71
C LEU A 1057 19.95 -51.60 -27.23
N ARG A 1058 19.76 -50.52 -27.98
CA ARG A 1058 20.05 -50.46 -29.42
C ARG A 1058 21.47 -49.95 -29.62
N VAL A 1059 22.28 -50.69 -30.38
CA VAL A 1059 23.65 -50.32 -30.77
C VAL A 1059 23.68 -50.03 -32.27
N GLU A 1060 24.24 -48.89 -32.68
CA GLU A 1060 24.32 -48.42 -34.07
C GLU A 1060 25.76 -48.09 -34.49
N LYS A 1061 26.18 -48.48 -35.70
CA LYS A 1061 27.50 -48.17 -36.28
C LYS A 1061 27.52 -46.77 -36.91
N THR A 1062 28.46 -45.89 -36.55
CA THR A 1062 28.52 -44.50 -37.05
C THR A 1062 29.93 -44.06 -37.50
N LYS A 1063 30.03 -43.38 -38.65
CA LYS A 1063 31.26 -42.70 -39.18
C LYS A 1063 31.32 -41.21 -38.81
N ALA A 1064 30.26 -40.67 -38.20
CA ALA A 1064 29.97 -39.24 -38.12
C ALA A 1064 31.00 -38.43 -37.29
N ARG A 1065 31.53 -38.98 -36.19
CA ARG A 1065 32.44 -38.24 -35.30
C ARG A 1065 33.84 -38.03 -35.91
N LEU A 1066 34.38 -39.03 -36.61
CA LEU A 1066 35.65 -38.90 -37.35
C LEU A 1066 35.53 -37.92 -38.52
N VAL A 1067 34.44 -38.01 -39.29
CA VAL A 1067 34.15 -37.09 -40.40
C VAL A 1067 33.97 -35.66 -39.90
N SER A 1068 33.23 -35.45 -38.80
CA SER A 1068 33.05 -34.15 -38.16
C SER A 1068 34.38 -33.56 -37.65
N ASN A 1069 35.22 -34.36 -36.99
CA ASN A 1069 36.52 -33.90 -36.50
C ASN A 1069 37.48 -33.51 -37.63
N PHE A 1070 37.50 -34.27 -38.73
CA PHE A 1070 38.33 -33.98 -39.91
C PHE A 1070 37.85 -32.72 -40.65
N ILE A 1071 36.55 -32.57 -40.86
CA ILE A 1071 35.96 -31.34 -41.44
C ILE A 1071 36.22 -30.13 -40.53
N GLY A 1072 36.08 -30.30 -39.21
CA GLY A 1072 36.37 -29.25 -38.24
C GLY A 1072 37.84 -28.81 -38.26
N TRP A 1073 38.79 -29.74 -38.49
CA TRP A 1073 40.20 -29.39 -38.69
C TRP A 1073 40.43 -28.61 -39.99
N ILE A 1074 39.85 -29.03 -41.13
CA ILE A 1074 39.95 -28.31 -42.41
C ILE A 1074 39.51 -26.84 -42.25
N LYS A 1075 38.35 -26.61 -41.60
CA LYS A 1075 37.85 -25.25 -41.36
C LYS A 1075 38.82 -24.39 -40.54
N ARG A 1076 39.42 -24.96 -39.49
CA ARG A 1076 40.43 -24.23 -38.68
C ARG A 1076 41.71 -23.96 -39.47
N ALA A 1077 42.18 -24.91 -40.28
CA ALA A 1077 43.37 -24.73 -41.12
C ALA A 1077 43.14 -23.65 -42.19
N GLN A 1078 41.98 -23.61 -42.85
CA GLN A 1078 41.61 -22.57 -43.82
C GLN A 1078 41.50 -21.17 -43.17
N ALA A 1079 40.86 -21.08 -42.00
CA ALA A 1079 40.78 -19.85 -41.23
C ALA A 1079 42.19 -19.35 -40.87
N ALA A 1080 43.07 -20.26 -40.46
CA ALA A 1080 44.43 -19.93 -40.10
C ALA A 1080 45.29 -19.46 -41.28
N GLN A 1081 45.19 -20.12 -42.45
CA GLN A 1081 45.84 -19.67 -43.67
C GLN A 1081 45.39 -18.26 -44.07
N SER A 1082 44.09 -17.97 -43.95
CA SER A 1082 43.52 -16.66 -44.32
C SER A 1082 44.02 -15.55 -43.39
N GLU A 1083 44.06 -15.81 -42.08
CA GLU A 1083 44.49 -14.84 -41.08
C GLU A 1083 46.01 -14.57 -41.14
N LEU A 1084 46.82 -15.62 -41.35
CA LEU A 1084 48.26 -15.49 -41.60
C LEU A 1084 48.53 -14.66 -42.86
N LYS A 1085 47.78 -14.90 -43.94
CA LYS A 1085 47.89 -14.11 -45.17
C LYS A 1085 47.59 -12.63 -44.92
N ARG A 1086 46.51 -12.34 -44.19
CA ARG A 1086 46.11 -10.96 -43.83
C ARG A 1086 47.17 -10.23 -43.01
N LEU A 1087 47.79 -10.92 -42.05
CA LEU A 1087 48.91 -10.38 -41.28
C LEU A 1087 50.16 -10.14 -42.14
N SER A 1088 50.48 -11.05 -43.08
CA SER A 1088 51.59 -10.86 -44.02
C SER A 1088 51.39 -9.66 -44.94
N GLU A 1089 50.15 -9.28 -45.24
CA GLU A 1089 49.80 -8.12 -46.09
C GLU A 1089 49.90 -6.76 -45.38
N THR A 1090 49.90 -6.70 -44.04
CA THR A 1090 49.65 -5.46 -43.26
C THR A 1090 50.88 -4.73 -42.70
N ALA A 1091 52.10 -5.06 -43.17
CA ALA A 1091 53.45 -4.56 -42.78
C ALA A 1091 54.30 -5.66 -42.09
N PRO A 1092 55.64 -5.50 -41.91
CA PRO A 1092 56.63 -6.49 -42.34
C PRO A 1092 56.74 -7.70 -41.41
N LEU A 1093 55.72 -8.57 -41.44
CA LEU A 1093 55.68 -9.81 -40.67
C LEU A 1093 56.91 -10.68 -40.92
N LYS A 1094 57.44 -10.65 -42.14
CA LYS A 1094 58.68 -11.33 -42.53
C LYS A 1094 59.92 -10.74 -41.86
N GLU A 1095 60.00 -9.42 -41.69
CA GLU A 1095 61.11 -8.77 -40.98
C GLU A 1095 60.99 -8.99 -39.47
N ILE A 1096 59.77 -8.96 -38.92
CA ILE A 1096 59.50 -9.22 -37.51
C ILE A 1096 59.84 -10.67 -37.14
N LEU A 1097 59.41 -11.67 -37.93
CA LEU A 1097 59.60 -13.08 -37.60
C LEU A 1097 60.97 -13.65 -37.98
N GLY A 1098 61.68 -13.02 -38.91
CA GLY A 1098 62.99 -13.50 -39.40
C GLY A 1098 62.95 -14.96 -39.82
N ASP A 1099 63.88 -15.77 -39.28
CA ASP A 1099 64.03 -17.19 -39.61
C ASP A 1099 62.82 -18.06 -39.23
N ASN A 1100 61.99 -17.60 -38.29
CA ASN A 1100 60.76 -18.30 -37.87
C ASN A 1100 59.59 -18.12 -38.86
N TYR A 1101 59.71 -17.23 -39.86
CA TYR A 1101 58.62 -16.94 -40.78
C TYR A 1101 58.19 -18.19 -41.58
N ASN A 1102 59.15 -18.86 -42.23
CA ASN A 1102 58.85 -20.03 -43.06
C ASN A 1102 58.35 -21.22 -42.22
N SER A 1103 58.92 -21.43 -41.02
CA SER A 1103 58.54 -22.54 -40.15
C SER A 1103 57.09 -22.45 -39.64
N ILE A 1104 56.56 -21.23 -39.53
CA ILE A 1104 55.17 -20.96 -39.10
C ILE A 1104 54.20 -20.98 -40.28
N VAL A 1105 54.52 -20.27 -41.38
CA VAL A 1105 53.62 -20.12 -42.53
C VAL A 1105 53.49 -21.42 -43.32
N GLU A 1106 54.55 -22.21 -43.41
CA GLU A 1106 54.57 -23.50 -44.15
C GLU A 1106 54.35 -24.71 -43.23
N HIS A 1107 53.91 -24.48 -41.98
CA HIS A 1107 53.79 -25.52 -40.97
C HIS A 1107 52.86 -26.65 -41.40
N LYS A 1108 53.22 -27.90 -41.08
CA LYS A 1108 52.47 -29.12 -41.47
C LYS A 1108 50.98 -29.10 -41.10
N ASN A 1109 50.60 -28.44 -40.01
CA ASN A 1109 49.19 -28.35 -39.56
C ASN A 1109 48.33 -27.49 -40.51
N LEU A 1110 48.95 -26.66 -41.35
CA LEU A 1110 48.28 -25.83 -42.34
C LEU A 1110 48.19 -26.51 -43.72
N GLN A 1111 48.80 -27.69 -43.90
CA GLN A 1111 48.83 -28.38 -45.19
C GLN A 1111 47.56 -29.21 -45.39
N ILE A 1112 46.61 -28.69 -46.17
CA ILE A 1112 45.35 -29.38 -46.51
C ILE A 1112 45.61 -30.30 -47.72
N PRO A 1113 45.29 -31.61 -47.67
CA PRO A 1113 45.52 -32.52 -48.79
C PRO A 1113 44.70 -32.16 -50.04
N ASN A 1114 45.33 -32.21 -51.22
CA ASN A 1114 44.66 -31.90 -52.50
C ASN A 1114 43.61 -32.95 -52.95
N ASN A 1115 43.67 -34.17 -52.42
CA ASN A 1115 42.80 -35.31 -52.80
C ASN A 1115 41.74 -35.61 -51.73
N VAL A 1116 40.90 -34.64 -51.41
CA VAL A 1116 39.70 -34.90 -50.61
C VAL A 1116 38.58 -35.38 -51.56
N SER A 1117 37.97 -36.55 -51.26
CA SER A 1117 36.86 -37.12 -52.06
C SER A 1117 35.76 -36.07 -52.37
N PRO A 1118 35.15 -36.03 -53.57
CA PRO A 1118 34.15 -35.04 -53.96
C PRO A 1118 33.00 -34.89 -52.95
N SER A 1119 32.55 -36.01 -52.37
CA SER A 1119 31.51 -36.07 -51.34
C SER A 1119 31.87 -35.43 -49.99
N LEU A 1120 33.16 -35.30 -49.67
CA LEU A 1120 33.65 -34.57 -48.50
C LEU A 1120 33.89 -33.08 -48.83
N GLY A 1121 34.19 -32.78 -50.10
CA GLY A 1121 34.41 -31.43 -50.62
C GLY A 1121 33.15 -30.55 -50.63
N GLU A 1122 31.98 -31.13 -50.89
CA GLU A 1122 30.69 -30.43 -50.81
C GLU A 1122 30.34 -29.99 -49.37
N LEU A 1123 30.70 -30.79 -48.36
CA LEU A 1123 30.50 -30.48 -46.94
C LEU A 1123 31.45 -29.39 -46.41
N THR A 1124 32.59 -29.19 -47.07
CA THR A 1124 33.55 -28.11 -46.75
C THR A 1124 33.20 -26.79 -47.43
N ASN A 1125 32.48 -26.81 -48.56
CA ASN A 1125 32.17 -25.62 -49.38
C ASN A 1125 30.84 -24.92 -49.04
N GLN A 1126 30.07 -25.41 -48.06
CA GLN A 1126 28.92 -24.67 -47.52
C GLN A 1126 29.40 -23.51 -46.65
N ASN A 1127 29.66 -22.37 -47.30
CA ASN A 1127 29.90 -21.11 -46.64
C ASN A 1127 28.58 -20.45 -46.21
N VAL A 1128 28.63 -19.89 -45.01
CA VAL A 1128 27.92 -18.70 -44.50
C VAL A 1128 26.97 -18.95 -43.31
N ARG A 1129 27.45 -18.44 -42.16
CA ARG A 1129 26.82 -18.18 -40.85
C ARG A 1129 26.68 -19.35 -39.86
N ASN A 1130 27.29 -19.11 -38.70
CA ASN A 1130 27.33 -19.94 -37.51
C ASN A 1130 25.93 -20.36 -37.04
N THR A 1131 25.54 -21.59 -37.31
CA THR A 1131 24.68 -22.36 -36.41
C THR A 1131 24.93 -23.85 -36.63
N VAL A 1132 25.98 -24.38 -36.00
CA VAL A 1132 26.11 -25.84 -35.90
C VAL A 1132 25.17 -26.30 -34.80
N GLN A 1133 23.91 -26.56 -35.15
CA GLN A 1133 23.08 -27.48 -34.39
C GLN A 1133 23.78 -28.84 -34.42
N SER A 1134 24.18 -29.34 -33.26
CA SER A 1134 24.64 -30.71 -33.14
C SER A 1134 23.48 -31.62 -33.57
N THR A 1135 23.62 -32.33 -34.69
CA THR A 1135 22.69 -33.40 -35.10
C THR A 1135 22.84 -34.68 -34.26
N VAL A 1136 23.42 -34.56 -33.06
CA VAL A 1136 23.28 -35.52 -31.97
C VAL A 1136 22.17 -35.00 -31.07
N SER A 1137 21.08 -35.76 -30.94
CA SER A 1137 19.94 -35.43 -30.10
C SER A 1137 20.40 -35.03 -28.70
N ARG A 1138 20.29 -33.74 -28.35
CA ARG A 1138 20.42 -33.27 -26.97
C ARG A 1138 19.41 -34.06 -26.12
N LYS A 1139 19.89 -34.66 -25.02
CA LYS A 1139 19.01 -35.10 -23.93
C LYS A 1139 18.10 -33.92 -23.58
N ARG A 1140 16.78 -34.13 -23.59
CA ARG A 1140 15.80 -33.13 -23.13
C ARG A 1140 16.19 -32.66 -21.71
N PRO A 1141 16.23 -31.36 -21.42
CA PRO A 1141 16.27 -30.87 -20.05
C PRO A 1141 15.00 -31.30 -19.32
N PHE A 1142 15.13 -31.62 -18.04
CA PHE A 1142 14.01 -31.78 -17.13
C PHE A 1142 13.19 -30.47 -17.11
N GLY A 1143 11.87 -30.61 -17.15
CA GLY A 1143 10.94 -29.49 -17.10
C GLY A 1143 10.99 -28.79 -15.75
N TYR A 1144 10.99 -27.47 -15.82
CA TYR A 1144 10.19 -26.62 -14.93
C TYR A 1144 8.92 -26.28 -15.70
#